data_AF-A0A7Y5DUY1-F1
#
_entry.id   AF-A0A7Y5DUY1-F1
#
_cell.length_a   1.000
_cell.length_b   1.000
_cell.length_c   1.000
_cell.angle_alpha   90.00
_cell.angle_beta   90.00
_cell.angle_gamma   90.00
#
_symmetry.space_group_name_H-M   'P 1'
#
loop_
_entity.id
_entity.type
_entity.pdbx_description
1 polymer ?
#
loop_
_entity_poly.entity_id
_entity_poly.type
_entity_poly.pdbx_seq_one_letter_code
_entity_poly.pdbx_strand_id
1 'polypeptide(L)'
;SLLNDQKKKTGAFKKLIGKNEPWRTDGDPSTPILASYIGEPLKLHLIQGAQEEQHIFSITGMKWKAEPESPNSGYMNGQQIGISEHFEFDTPVPSKGTNVTDYWYGSPAVENMWDGMWGLIRSYGFTEKTATTQREAYQLKPLIRLPNISPPPFVAGGFTCPNVGEISESHKPKFFVGAWLASDLLNNLRGLQYNKRFDIDDPNAIVFVEQDFKWFENNLEPEKILHELQLRYANGKKKIEPLILRAHAGDCLTVKFVNYLPNMSNRDGLNVPSSWSYNLMPPIVNGFNFNQVQASSSVILQPQLVQQSLKTGFPTVGFNSCNVPAKTPYVDQNTGKLIACELQSSSFESCRDSLSPNFNKCEATSLEWYVGDVTFSSTPFVESPFKNAKIVTKLISADVSEADYAQADALDVQIANTGWARFTPIEFGAVALRDFGDVIKHPSHGVIGMLIVEPKNATWKLIDQDSLTGKKLPEEKVSATKAIVTPENAEPFYEFAVLMQDDLSLHQHKQAMPNHRMADDAEDTGQKAFNYRSEPLWARNGVGTSGADFNELNQVDYSNTLSSLKNIAPCSRDNKPCPDFDPETPVFEAPAGVKVRFRVAHPSGHSRQHAFVLYGHNWDYQPWINNSTKQWDGEDKPTDNNKPLTARLGASGGIGPGRHLNILTKAGGKCSVPGDYLFRVQEQFQFQGGMWGIFRVNSSKEKSKC
;
A
#
# COMPACT_ATOMS: atom_id res chain seq x y z
N SER A 1 -12.98 -2.80 -42.23
CA SER A 1 -12.34 -4.07 -42.64
C SER A 1 -11.50 -4.69 -41.52
N LEU A 2 -10.62 -3.93 -40.85
CA LEU A 2 -9.79 -4.38 -39.72
C LEU A 2 -10.57 -5.03 -38.56
N LEU A 3 -11.72 -4.47 -38.16
CA LEU A 3 -12.60 -5.05 -37.12
C LEU A 3 -13.19 -6.41 -37.48
N ASN A 4 -13.56 -6.63 -38.76
CA ASN A 4 -14.09 -7.92 -39.21
C ASN A 4 -12.99 -8.97 -39.38
N ASP A 5 -11.78 -8.52 -39.74
CA ASP A 5 -10.60 -9.39 -39.83
C ASP A 5 -10.06 -9.77 -38.43
N GLN A 6 -10.12 -8.84 -37.47
CA GLN A 6 -9.88 -9.13 -36.06
C GLN A 6 -10.92 -10.09 -35.48
N LYS A 7 -12.22 -9.95 -35.80
CA LYS A 7 -13.26 -10.90 -35.37
C LYS A 7 -13.04 -12.33 -35.90
N LYS A 8 -12.57 -12.48 -37.15
CA LYS A 8 -12.21 -13.79 -37.72
C LYS A 8 -10.94 -14.37 -37.09
N LYS A 9 -9.90 -13.55 -36.86
CA LYS A 9 -8.66 -13.97 -36.21
C LYS A 9 -8.84 -14.30 -34.73
N THR A 10 -9.66 -13.54 -33.99
CA THR A 10 -10.02 -13.83 -32.59
C THR A 10 -10.83 -15.13 -32.47
N GLY A 11 -11.72 -15.43 -33.42
CA GLY A 11 -12.43 -16.72 -33.46
C GLY A 11 -11.50 -17.93 -33.62
N ALA A 12 -10.44 -17.81 -34.43
CA ALA A 12 -9.42 -18.86 -34.59
C ALA A 12 -8.47 -18.95 -33.38
N PHE A 13 -8.06 -17.81 -32.82
CA PHE A 13 -7.19 -17.72 -31.64
C PHE A 13 -7.86 -18.25 -30.37
N LYS A 14 -9.15 -17.92 -30.14
CA LYS A 14 -9.97 -18.50 -29.06
C LYS A 14 -10.08 -20.02 -29.16
N LYS A 15 -10.10 -20.57 -30.39
CA LYS A 15 -10.18 -22.02 -30.63
C LYS A 15 -8.87 -22.75 -30.34
N LEU A 16 -7.73 -22.05 -30.41
CA LEU A 16 -6.39 -22.56 -30.09
C LEU A 16 -6.09 -22.50 -28.59
N ILE A 17 -6.31 -21.36 -27.94
CA ILE A 17 -6.08 -21.21 -26.48
C ILE A 17 -7.11 -22.01 -25.68
N GLY A 18 -8.40 -21.97 -26.06
CA GLY A 18 -9.46 -22.68 -25.35
C GLY A 18 -9.35 -24.21 -25.38
N LYS A 19 -8.48 -24.78 -26.24
CA LYS A 19 -8.16 -26.23 -26.23
C LYS A 19 -7.16 -26.61 -25.14
N ASN A 20 -6.25 -25.71 -24.77
CA ASN A 20 -5.17 -25.98 -23.80
C ASN A 20 -5.45 -25.37 -22.42
N GLU A 21 -6.31 -24.36 -22.35
CA GLU A 21 -6.71 -23.67 -21.11
C GLU A 21 -8.25 -23.66 -21.00
N PRO A 22 -8.89 -24.81 -20.69
CA PRO A 22 -10.35 -24.96 -20.68
C PRO A 22 -11.06 -24.11 -19.61
N TRP A 23 -10.31 -23.56 -18.65
CA TRP A 23 -10.80 -22.66 -17.61
C TRP A 23 -10.98 -21.20 -18.07
N ARG A 24 -10.57 -20.86 -19.30
CA ARG A 24 -10.77 -19.52 -19.86
C ARG A 24 -12.20 -19.27 -20.29
N THR A 25 -12.64 -18.04 -20.09
CA THR A 25 -13.96 -17.55 -20.49
C THR A 25 -13.87 -16.33 -21.40
N ASP A 26 -14.99 -15.97 -22.02
CA ASP A 26 -15.08 -14.72 -22.77
C ASP A 26 -14.87 -13.54 -21.81
N GLY A 27 -14.01 -12.59 -22.20
CA GLY A 27 -13.64 -11.43 -21.38
C GLY A 27 -12.32 -11.56 -20.63
N ASP A 28 -11.76 -12.78 -20.52
CA ASP A 28 -10.45 -12.99 -19.91
C ASP A 28 -9.32 -12.31 -20.72
N PRO A 29 -8.29 -11.76 -20.05
CA PRO A 29 -7.14 -11.16 -20.73
C PRO A 29 -6.34 -12.23 -21.48
N SER A 30 -5.60 -11.86 -22.52
CA SER A 30 -4.74 -12.83 -23.24
C SER A 30 -3.49 -13.24 -22.47
N THR A 31 -3.18 -12.55 -21.36
CA THR A 31 -2.09 -12.91 -20.46
C THR A 31 -2.39 -14.22 -19.71
N PRO A 32 -1.38 -14.93 -19.16
CA PRO A 32 -1.59 -16.23 -18.57
C PRO A 32 -2.60 -16.18 -17.41
N ILE A 33 -3.43 -17.23 -17.32
CA ILE A 33 -4.34 -17.45 -16.19
C ILE A 33 -3.87 -18.70 -15.45
N LEU A 34 -3.32 -18.50 -14.27
CA LEU A 34 -2.80 -19.55 -13.41
C LEU A 34 -3.95 -20.13 -12.59
N ALA A 35 -4.49 -21.28 -13.02
CA ALA A 35 -5.54 -21.97 -12.29
C ALA A 35 -4.98 -22.60 -11.00
N SER A 36 -5.68 -22.38 -9.88
CA SER A 36 -5.28 -22.89 -8.55
C SER A 36 -6.49 -23.31 -7.73
N TYR A 37 -6.24 -23.92 -6.57
CA TYR A 37 -7.27 -24.42 -5.68
C TYR A 37 -7.19 -23.68 -4.35
N ILE A 38 -8.33 -23.21 -3.85
CA ILE A 38 -8.40 -22.50 -2.58
C ILE A 38 -7.88 -23.40 -1.45
N GLY A 39 -7.01 -22.84 -0.60
CA GLY A 39 -6.40 -23.51 0.55
C GLY A 39 -5.19 -24.39 0.22
N GLU A 40 -4.99 -24.78 -1.05
CA GLU A 40 -3.85 -25.61 -1.45
C GLU A 40 -2.55 -24.78 -1.49
N PRO A 41 -1.38 -25.41 -1.26
CA PRO A 41 -0.10 -24.75 -1.41
C PRO A 41 0.12 -24.37 -2.88
N LEU A 42 0.50 -23.11 -3.10
CA LEU A 42 0.94 -22.57 -4.38
C LEU A 42 2.44 -22.32 -4.30
N LYS A 43 3.19 -22.96 -5.21
CA LYS A 43 4.59 -22.67 -5.46
C LYS A 43 4.73 -21.94 -6.79
N LEU A 44 5.31 -20.75 -6.76
CA LEU A 44 5.59 -19.96 -7.95
C LEU A 44 7.11 -19.87 -8.15
N HIS A 45 7.57 -20.24 -9.34
CA HIS A 45 8.96 -20.04 -9.76
C HIS A 45 8.99 -18.81 -10.65
N LEU A 46 9.49 -17.70 -10.11
CA LEU A 46 9.61 -16.44 -10.80
C LEU A 46 11.04 -16.32 -11.33
N ILE A 47 11.19 -15.99 -12.61
CA ILE A 47 12.48 -15.70 -13.22
C ILE A 47 12.34 -14.46 -14.09
N GLN A 48 13.27 -13.52 -13.93
CA GLN A 48 13.47 -12.47 -14.90
C GLN A 48 14.58 -12.91 -15.86
N GLY A 49 14.35 -12.71 -17.16
CA GLY A 49 15.33 -13.00 -18.19
C GLY A 49 16.47 -11.99 -18.23
N ALA A 50 16.98 -11.71 -19.42
CA ALA A 50 18.15 -10.85 -19.64
C ALA A 50 17.80 -9.39 -20.01
N GLN A 51 16.57 -8.94 -19.75
CA GLN A 51 16.11 -7.59 -20.08
C GLN A 51 16.69 -6.53 -19.13
N GLU A 52 16.90 -5.33 -19.66
CA GLU A 52 17.67 -4.22 -19.07
C GLU A 52 17.17 -3.72 -17.70
N GLU A 53 15.86 -3.71 -17.47
CA GLU A 53 15.25 -3.07 -16.30
C GLU A 53 14.91 -4.04 -15.17
N GLN A 54 14.89 -3.55 -13.93
CA GLN A 54 14.40 -4.31 -12.78
C GLN A 54 12.88 -4.23 -12.69
N HIS A 55 12.26 -5.25 -12.10
CA HIS A 55 10.81 -5.28 -11.89
C HIS A 55 10.44 -5.58 -10.46
N ILE A 56 9.18 -5.34 -10.13
CA ILE A 56 8.60 -5.81 -8.88
C ILE A 56 7.50 -6.77 -9.24
N PHE A 57 7.44 -7.89 -8.56
CA PHE A 57 6.36 -8.86 -8.70
C PHE A 57 5.49 -8.81 -7.46
N SER A 58 4.18 -8.63 -7.65
CA SER A 58 3.19 -8.59 -6.58
C SER A 58 1.98 -9.43 -6.95
N ILE A 59 1.29 -9.95 -5.94
CA ILE A 59 0.01 -10.63 -6.08
C ILE A 59 -0.98 -9.98 -5.11
N THR A 60 -2.13 -9.51 -5.60
CA THR A 60 -3.11 -8.88 -4.72
C THR A 60 -3.63 -9.87 -3.69
N GLY A 61 -3.63 -9.48 -2.40
CA GLY A 61 -4.24 -10.26 -1.34
C GLY A 61 -3.57 -11.59 -1.00
N MET A 62 -2.35 -11.82 -1.48
CA MET A 62 -1.45 -12.90 -1.07
C MET A 62 -0.18 -12.32 -0.45
N LYS A 63 0.44 -13.09 0.45
CA LYS A 63 1.71 -12.74 1.10
C LYS A 63 2.56 -14.01 1.21
N TRP A 64 3.87 -13.86 1.22
CA TRP A 64 4.82 -14.96 1.36
C TRP A 64 5.99 -14.56 2.24
N LYS A 65 6.78 -15.54 2.67
CA LYS A 65 8.03 -15.29 3.39
C LYS A 65 9.10 -14.76 2.44
N ALA A 66 9.85 -13.75 2.87
CA ALA A 66 10.99 -13.20 2.11
C ALA A 66 12.00 -14.28 1.67
N GLU A 67 12.23 -15.27 2.53
CA GLU A 67 13.04 -16.46 2.25
C GLU A 67 12.23 -17.70 2.62
N PRO A 68 11.82 -18.56 1.66
CA PRO A 68 10.90 -19.68 1.93
C PRO A 68 11.36 -20.64 3.03
N GLU A 69 12.67 -20.88 3.14
CA GLU A 69 13.25 -21.79 4.13
C GLU A 69 13.53 -21.14 5.49
N SER A 70 13.46 -19.80 5.57
CA SER A 70 13.72 -19.07 6.81
C SER A 70 12.40 -18.65 7.48
N PRO A 71 12.05 -19.24 8.64
CA PRO A 71 10.81 -18.88 9.33
C PRO A 71 10.80 -17.42 9.82
N ASN A 72 11.98 -16.81 9.97
CA ASN A 72 12.21 -15.47 10.52
C ASN A 72 12.61 -14.45 9.43
N SER A 73 12.19 -14.65 8.19
CA SER A 73 12.52 -13.73 7.09
C SER A 73 11.57 -12.52 6.97
N GLY A 74 10.44 -12.53 7.68
CA GLY A 74 9.35 -11.58 7.46
C GLY A 74 8.41 -11.99 6.34
N TYR A 75 7.23 -11.35 6.32
CA TYR A 75 6.28 -11.46 5.21
C TYR A 75 6.42 -10.28 4.26
N MET A 76 6.22 -10.56 2.97
CA MET A 76 6.15 -9.56 1.91
C MET A 76 5.03 -9.92 0.92
N ASN A 77 4.62 -8.93 0.13
CA ASN A 77 3.66 -9.06 -0.97
C ASN A 77 4.23 -8.53 -2.30
N GLY A 78 5.44 -7.99 -2.27
CA GLY A 78 6.10 -7.34 -3.38
C GLY A 78 7.58 -7.72 -3.36
N GLN A 79 8.00 -8.43 -4.40
CA GLN A 79 9.37 -8.90 -4.58
C GLN A 79 10.04 -8.11 -5.70
N GLN A 80 11.15 -7.44 -5.41
CA GLN A 80 12.05 -6.97 -6.47
C GLN A 80 12.67 -8.16 -7.18
N ILE A 81 12.73 -8.09 -8.50
CA ILE A 81 13.50 -9.01 -9.31
C ILE A 81 14.38 -8.24 -10.29
N GLY A 82 15.66 -8.63 -10.34
CA GLY A 82 16.65 -8.09 -11.26
C GLY A 82 16.98 -9.02 -12.43
N ILE A 83 17.86 -8.56 -13.30
CA ILE A 83 18.26 -9.29 -14.51
C ILE A 83 18.85 -10.66 -14.15
N SER A 84 18.34 -11.72 -14.79
CA SER A 84 18.77 -13.11 -14.58
C SER A 84 18.60 -13.61 -13.14
N GLU A 85 17.77 -12.95 -12.34
CA GLU A 85 17.43 -13.37 -11.00
C GLU A 85 16.25 -14.35 -11.04
N HIS A 86 16.24 -15.29 -10.09
CA HIS A 86 15.13 -16.19 -9.88
C HIS A 86 14.75 -16.20 -8.41
N PHE A 87 13.45 -16.35 -8.15
CA PHE A 87 12.92 -16.55 -6.82
C PHE A 87 11.86 -17.65 -6.82
N GLU A 88 11.77 -18.35 -5.71
CA GLU A 88 10.70 -19.28 -5.42
C GLU A 88 9.89 -18.73 -4.26
N PHE A 89 8.57 -18.77 -4.37
CA PHE A 89 7.67 -18.37 -3.29
C PHE A 89 6.63 -19.44 -3.03
N ASP A 90 6.46 -19.76 -1.76
CA ASP A 90 5.47 -20.71 -1.27
C ASP A 90 4.42 -19.96 -0.44
N THR A 91 3.16 -20.07 -0.84
CA THR A 91 2.02 -19.53 -0.09
C THR A 91 0.80 -20.42 -0.27
N PRO A 92 -0.02 -20.64 0.76
CA PRO A 92 -1.36 -21.19 0.52
C PRO A 92 -2.18 -20.18 -0.32
N VAL A 93 -3.04 -20.69 -1.20
CA VAL A 93 -4.02 -19.85 -1.90
C VAL A 93 -5.10 -19.43 -0.90
N PRO A 94 -5.25 -18.13 -0.58
CA PRO A 94 -6.21 -17.72 0.44
C PRO A 94 -7.65 -18.00 -0.02
N SER A 95 -8.54 -18.27 0.94
CA SER A 95 -9.99 -18.22 0.68
C SER A 95 -10.47 -16.78 0.85
N LYS A 96 -11.22 -16.27 -0.13
CA LYS A 96 -11.90 -14.97 -0.02
C LYS A 96 -13.43 -15.09 0.00
N GLY A 97 -13.95 -16.31 0.11
CA GLY A 97 -15.36 -16.58 0.36
C GLY A 97 -16.26 -16.81 -0.82
N THR A 98 -15.67 -16.98 -1.98
CA THR A 98 -16.36 -17.36 -3.20
C THR A 98 -15.79 -18.68 -3.70
N ASN A 99 -16.58 -19.40 -4.49
CA ASN A 99 -16.10 -20.63 -5.14
C ASN A 99 -15.09 -20.34 -6.25
N VAL A 100 -15.05 -19.11 -6.75
CA VAL A 100 -14.07 -18.64 -7.72
C VAL A 100 -13.59 -17.25 -7.30
N THR A 101 -12.28 -17.08 -7.12
CA THR A 101 -11.65 -15.79 -6.81
C THR A 101 -10.50 -15.56 -7.78
N ASP A 102 -10.46 -14.40 -8.40
CA ASP A 102 -9.35 -13.96 -9.26
C ASP A 102 -8.40 -13.06 -8.46
N TYR A 103 -7.11 -13.33 -8.53
CA TYR A 103 -6.07 -12.48 -7.98
C TYR A 103 -5.30 -11.86 -9.13
N TRP A 104 -5.04 -10.56 -9.03
CA TRP A 104 -4.13 -9.91 -9.95
C TRP A 104 -2.71 -10.30 -9.55
N TYR A 105 -1.90 -10.73 -10.52
CA TYR A 105 -0.46 -10.83 -10.35
C TYR A 105 0.23 -10.01 -11.42
N GLY A 106 1.43 -9.53 -11.13
CA GLY A 106 2.23 -8.81 -12.12
C GLY A 106 3.08 -7.75 -11.49
N SER A 107 3.53 -6.82 -12.33
CA SER A 107 4.25 -5.67 -11.83
C SER A 107 3.34 -4.54 -11.43
N PRO A 108 3.47 -4.01 -10.20
CA PRO A 108 2.65 -2.92 -9.71
C PRO A 108 3.04 -1.55 -10.27
N ALA A 109 4.18 -1.42 -10.95
CA ALA A 109 4.57 -0.18 -11.61
C ALA A 109 3.61 0.21 -12.76
N VAL A 110 3.34 1.50 -12.91
CA VAL A 110 2.30 2.07 -13.77
C VAL A 110 2.51 1.71 -15.25
N GLU A 111 3.72 1.93 -15.77
CA GLU A 111 4.17 1.62 -17.12
C GLU A 111 4.23 0.11 -17.40
N ASN A 112 4.64 -0.70 -16.41
CA ASN A 112 4.63 -2.15 -16.56
C ASN A 112 3.20 -2.69 -16.68
N MET A 113 2.26 -2.12 -15.91
CA MET A 113 0.84 -2.47 -16.04
C MET A 113 0.29 -2.02 -17.40
N TRP A 114 0.65 -0.82 -17.84
CA TRP A 114 0.28 -0.21 -19.12
C TRP A 114 0.73 -1.03 -20.33
N ASP A 115 1.95 -1.56 -20.28
CA ASP A 115 2.50 -2.43 -21.34
C ASP A 115 2.02 -3.88 -21.26
N GLY A 116 1.27 -4.23 -20.21
CA GLY A 116 0.58 -5.51 -20.08
C GLY A 116 1.29 -6.58 -19.25
N MET A 117 2.26 -6.21 -18.39
CA MET A 117 2.96 -7.13 -17.48
C MET A 117 2.11 -7.49 -16.25
N TRP A 118 0.96 -8.11 -16.49
CA TRP A 118 0.06 -8.60 -15.47
C TRP A 118 -0.81 -9.77 -15.96
N GLY A 119 -1.31 -10.58 -15.05
CA GLY A 119 -2.21 -11.69 -15.33
C GLY A 119 -3.09 -12.03 -14.14
N LEU A 120 -3.77 -13.19 -14.24
CA LEU A 120 -4.71 -13.65 -13.21
C LEU A 120 -4.26 -14.96 -12.59
N ILE A 121 -4.30 -15.07 -11.27
CA ILE A 121 -4.41 -16.36 -10.59
C ILE A 121 -5.89 -16.59 -10.32
N ARG A 122 -6.46 -17.62 -10.95
CA ARG A 122 -7.86 -17.99 -10.73
C ARG A 122 -7.94 -19.16 -9.78
N SER A 123 -8.46 -18.92 -8.59
CA SER A 123 -8.61 -19.95 -7.57
C SER A 123 -10.03 -20.53 -7.57
N TYR A 124 -10.11 -21.84 -7.34
CA TYR A 124 -11.36 -22.59 -7.29
C TYR A 124 -11.55 -23.27 -5.93
N GLY A 125 -12.72 -23.05 -5.33
CA GLY A 125 -13.17 -23.68 -4.09
C GLY A 125 -14.17 -24.79 -4.37
N PHE A 126 -14.02 -25.92 -3.68
CA PHE A 126 -14.89 -27.10 -3.85
C PHE A 126 -15.29 -27.65 -2.48
N THR A 127 -16.56 -28.02 -2.30
CA THR A 127 -16.98 -28.83 -1.14
C THR A 127 -16.75 -30.31 -1.44
N GLU A 128 -16.56 -31.17 -0.43
CA GLU A 128 -16.40 -32.63 -0.64
C GLU A 128 -17.54 -33.25 -1.47
N LYS A 129 -18.76 -32.72 -1.36
CA LYS A 129 -19.94 -33.19 -2.11
C LYS A 129 -19.96 -32.76 -3.58
N THR A 130 -19.29 -31.66 -3.92
CA THR A 130 -19.28 -31.08 -5.28
C THR A 130 -17.93 -31.22 -5.99
N ALA A 131 -16.90 -31.71 -5.29
CA ALA A 131 -15.54 -31.79 -5.79
C ALA A 131 -15.40 -32.60 -7.08
N THR A 132 -16.08 -33.75 -7.19
CA THR A 132 -15.96 -34.59 -8.39
C THR A 132 -16.65 -33.97 -9.60
N THR A 133 -17.91 -33.55 -9.45
CA THR A 133 -18.72 -32.99 -10.55
C THR A 133 -18.27 -31.60 -10.99
N GLN A 134 -17.81 -30.74 -10.07
CA GLN A 134 -17.31 -29.40 -10.43
C GLN A 134 -15.87 -29.42 -10.98
N ARG A 135 -15.00 -30.33 -10.53
CA ARG A 135 -13.65 -30.49 -11.14
C ARG A 135 -13.76 -30.99 -12.58
N GLU A 136 -14.68 -31.92 -12.83
CA GLU A 136 -15.02 -32.38 -14.19
C GLU A 136 -15.61 -31.24 -15.03
N ALA A 137 -16.49 -30.41 -14.45
CA ALA A 137 -17.08 -29.26 -15.14
C ALA A 137 -16.05 -28.18 -15.55
N TYR A 138 -15.05 -27.90 -14.72
CA TYR A 138 -13.97 -26.96 -15.05
C TYR A 138 -12.82 -27.57 -15.84
N GLN A 139 -12.88 -28.89 -16.13
CA GLN A 139 -11.79 -29.66 -16.77
C GLN A 139 -10.44 -29.48 -16.07
N LEU A 140 -10.46 -29.18 -14.77
CA LEU A 140 -9.26 -29.02 -13.97
C LEU A 140 -8.80 -30.40 -13.50
N LYS A 141 -7.54 -30.74 -13.78
CA LYS A 141 -6.96 -31.98 -13.25
C LYS A 141 -6.80 -31.84 -11.73
N PRO A 142 -7.16 -32.86 -10.94
CA PRO A 142 -6.82 -32.87 -9.52
C PRO A 142 -5.30 -32.77 -9.36
N LEU A 143 -4.84 -32.04 -8.34
CA LEU A 143 -3.43 -32.05 -7.96
C LEU A 143 -2.99 -33.49 -7.69
N ILE A 144 -1.79 -33.85 -8.16
CA ILE A 144 -1.15 -35.11 -7.75
C ILE A 144 -0.81 -34.96 -6.27
N ARG A 145 -1.39 -35.81 -5.45
CA ARG A 145 -1.20 -35.76 -4.00
C ARG A 145 -0.20 -36.81 -3.58
N LEU A 146 0.67 -36.44 -2.65
CA LEU A 146 1.44 -37.42 -1.91
C LEU A 146 0.46 -38.31 -1.12
N PRO A 147 0.77 -39.62 -0.95
CA PRO A 147 -0.05 -40.49 -0.13
C PRO A 147 -0.26 -39.88 1.26
N ASN A 148 -1.51 -39.94 1.78
CA ASN A 148 -1.92 -39.47 3.11
C ASN A 148 -2.09 -37.96 3.34
N ILE A 149 -2.11 -37.11 2.29
CA ILE A 149 -2.43 -35.68 2.42
C ILE A 149 -3.90 -35.40 2.02
N SER A 150 -4.75 -35.16 3.01
CA SER A 150 -6.15 -34.72 2.82
C SER A 150 -6.24 -33.30 2.27
N PRO A 151 -7.33 -32.92 1.56
CA PRO A 151 -7.49 -31.57 1.05
C PRO A 151 -7.49 -30.56 2.20
N PRO A 152 -6.91 -29.37 2.02
CA PRO A 152 -7.24 -28.27 2.90
C PRO A 152 -8.75 -28.02 2.82
N PRO A 153 -9.41 -27.77 3.96
CA PRO A 153 -10.85 -27.62 3.98
C PRO A 153 -11.25 -26.35 3.23
N PHE A 154 -12.26 -26.47 2.38
CA PHE A 154 -12.91 -25.31 1.79
C PHE A 154 -13.93 -24.73 2.76
N VAL A 155 -13.70 -23.49 3.18
CA VAL A 155 -14.66 -22.73 3.99
C VAL A 155 -15.57 -21.91 3.07
N ALA A 156 -16.81 -22.38 2.91
CA ALA A 156 -17.85 -21.65 2.21
C ALA A 156 -18.20 -20.35 2.97
N GLY A 157 -18.25 -19.20 2.27
CA GLY A 157 -18.60 -17.90 2.86
C GLY A 157 -17.42 -16.96 3.13
N GLY A 158 -16.20 -17.52 3.22
CA GLY A 158 -14.94 -16.78 3.20
C GLY A 158 -14.26 -16.55 4.51
N PHE A 159 -13.10 -15.92 4.42
CA PHE A 159 -12.55 -15.22 5.55
C PHE A 159 -13.58 -14.18 6.01
N THR A 160 -14.16 -14.41 7.18
CA THR A 160 -14.77 -13.38 8.00
C THR A 160 -13.87 -13.25 9.23
N CYS A 161 -13.69 -12.02 9.71
CA CYS A 161 -13.18 -11.85 11.06
C CYS A 161 -13.98 -12.75 12.01
N PRO A 162 -13.33 -13.36 13.02
CA PRO A 162 -14.04 -14.20 13.97
C PRO A 162 -15.27 -13.44 14.49
N ASN A 163 -16.47 -13.91 14.14
CA ASN A 163 -17.74 -13.39 14.66
C ASN A 163 -17.85 -13.85 16.10
N VAL A 164 -17.07 -13.20 16.95
CA VAL A 164 -17.10 -13.45 18.36
C VAL A 164 -17.80 -12.25 18.99
N GLY A 165 -18.96 -12.52 19.58
CA GLY A 165 -19.81 -11.53 20.23
C GLY A 165 -19.16 -10.85 21.43
N GLU A 166 -18.01 -11.35 21.89
CA GLU A 166 -17.32 -10.89 23.10
C GLU A 166 -15.84 -10.48 22.89
N ILE A 167 -15.31 -10.49 21.65
CA ILE A 167 -14.08 -9.73 21.39
C ILE A 167 -14.46 -8.26 21.55
N SER A 168 -13.86 -7.61 22.54
CA SER A 168 -14.10 -6.21 22.87
C SER A 168 -13.91 -5.30 21.67
N GLU A 169 -14.64 -4.19 21.67
CA GLU A 169 -14.52 -3.13 20.65
C GLU A 169 -13.07 -2.59 20.54
N SER A 170 -12.19 -2.82 21.53
CA SER A 170 -10.78 -2.42 21.49
C SER A 170 -9.97 -3.16 20.42
N HIS A 171 -10.34 -4.40 20.06
CA HIS A 171 -9.69 -5.20 18.99
C HIS A 171 -10.42 -5.16 17.64
N LYS A 172 -11.46 -4.32 17.53
CA LYS A 172 -12.21 -4.10 16.28
C LYS A 172 -12.14 -2.63 15.86
N PRO A 173 -10.94 -2.06 15.66
CA PRO A 173 -10.81 -0.64 15.42
C PRO A 173 -11.58 -0.25 14.16
N LYS A 174 -12.46 0.74 14.33
CA LYS A 174 -13.27 1.32 13.26
C LYS A 174 -12.60 2.59 12.74
N PHE A 175 -12.56 2.72 11.42
CA PHE A 175 -12.02 3.88 10.70
C PHE A 175 -13.03 4.37 9.69
N PHE A 176 -13.15 5.69 9.55
CA PHE A 176 -13.92 6.32 8.49
C PHE A 176 -12.95 7.08 7.60
N VAL A 177 -12.81 6.66 6.35
CA VAL A 177 -11.83 7.19 5.40
C VAL A 177 -12.54 7.74 4.19
N GLY A 178 -12.16 8.95 3.78
CA GLY A 178 -12.67 9.59 2.57
C GLY A 178 -11.56 9.83 1.57
N ALA A 179 -11.83 9.63 0.28
CA ALA A 179 -10.99 10.12 -0.81
C ALA A 179 -11.49 11.49 -1.28
N TRP A 180 -10.63 12.50 -1.26
CA TRP A 180 -10.97 13.89 -1.55
C TRP A 180 -9.95 14.54 -2.48
N LEU A 181 -10.38 15.51 -3.29
CA LEU A 181 -9.45 16.46 -3.88
C LEU A 181 -8.92 17.40 -2.79
N ALA A 182 -7.60 17.59 -2.75
CA ALA A 182 -6.97 18.50 -1.80
C ALA A 182 -7.45 19.95 -1.99
N SER A 183 -7.79 20.34 -3.22
CA SER A 183 -8.33 21.66 -3.56
C SER A 183 -9.60 21.99 -2.77
N ASP A 184 -10.45 20.99 -2.53
CA ASP A 184 -11.72 21.19 -1.83
C ASP A 184 -11.50 21.32 -0.33
N LEU A 185 -10.62 20.48 0.22
CA LEU A 185 -10.26 20.50 1.65
C LEU A 185 -9.57 21.80 2.04
N LEU A 186 -8.74 22.34 1.15
CA LEU A 186 -7.98 23.56 1.38
C LEU A 186 -8.70 24.81 0.86
N ASN A 187 -9.88 24.64 0.24
CA ASN A 187 -10.67 25.70 -0.40
C ASN A 187 -9.81 26.62 -1.28
N ASN A 188 -9.06 26.03 -2.20
CA ASN A 188 -8.16 26.77 -3.10
C ASN A 188 -8.10 26.12 -4.50
N LEU A 189 -7.60 26.85 -5.49
CA LEU A 189 -7.45 26.37 -6.86
C LEU A 189 -6.10 25.72 -7.17
N ARG A 190 -5.20 25.64 -6.18
CA ARG A 190 -3.84 25.13 -6.32
C ARG A 190 -3.68 23.68 -5.84
N GLY A 191 -4.71 23.09 -5.26
CA GLY A 191 -4.64 21.75 -4.68
C GLY A 191 -3.61 21.66 -3.57
N LEU A 192 -2.78 20.61 -3.59
CA LEU A 192 -1.83 20.30 -2.53
C LEU A 192 -0.46 20.93 -2.83
N GLN A 193 0.05 21.74 -1.90
CA GLN A 193 1.39 22.30 -2.01
C GLN A 193 2.44 21.28 -1.55
N TYR A 194 3.31 20.88 -2.48
CA TYR A 194 4.47 20.03 -2.21
C TYR A 194 5.69 20.84 -1.76
N ASN A 195 5.81 22.08 -2.25
CA ASN A 195 6.81 23.04 -1.81
C ASN A 195 6.26 24.47 -1.90
N LYS A 196 6.12 25.17 -0.78
CA LYS A 196 5.63 26.55 -0.74
C LYS A 196 6.67 27.56 -1.22
N ARG A 197 7.94 27.38 -0.86
CA ARG A 197 9.05 28.29 -1.21
C ARG A 197 9.23 28.41 -2.71
N PHE A 198 9.13 27.29 -3.42
CA PHE A 198 9.37 27.21 -4.86
C PHE A 198 8.09 27.14 -5.69
N ASP A 199 6.94 27.34 -5.04
CA ASP A 199 5.64 27.42 -5.69
C ASP A 199 5.24 26.13 -6.43
N ILE A 200 5.59 24.98 -5.83
CA ILE A 200 5.35 23.64 -6.37
C ILE A 200 4.09 23.05 -5.74
N ASP A 201 3.11 22.72 -6.57
CA ASP A 201 1.83 22.16 -6.17
C ASP A 201 1.32 21.08 -7.12
N ASP A 202 0.29 20.35 -6.70
CA ASP A 202 -0.51 19.52 -7.58
C ASP A 202 -1.96 20.00 -7.50
N PRO A 203 -2.50 20.63 -8.57
CA PRO A 203 -3.85 21.17 -8.58
C PRO A 203 -4.93 20.09 -8.53
N ASN A 204 -4.59 18.86 -8.93
CA ASN A 204 -5.50 17.71 -9.00
C ASN A 204 -5.18 16.66 -7.93
N ALA A 205 -4.38 17.00 -6.91
CA ALA A 205 -3.99 16.08 -5.85
C ALA A 205 -5.21 15.42 -5.19
N ILE A 206 -5.17 14.10 -5.08
CA ILE A 206 -6.17 13.29 -4.41
C ILE A 206 -5.56 12.75 -3.13
N VAL A 207 -6.27 12.89 -2.01
CA VAL A 207 -5.77 12.49 -0.69
C VAL A 207 -6.79 11.63 0.04
N PHE A 208 -6.28 10.61 0.73
CA PHE A 208 -7.03 9.86 1.73
C PHE A 208 -7.03 10.61 3.06
N VAL A 209 -8.21 10.77 3.67
CA VAL A 209 -8.38 11.47 4.94
C VAL A 209 -9.12 10.60 5.94
N GLU A 210 -8.52 10.39 7.11
CA GLU A 210 -9.23 9.86 8.28
C GLU A 210 -10.19 10.91 8.85
N GLN A 211 -11.43 10.50 9.00
CA GLN A 211 -12.57 11.28 9.46
C GLN A 211 -13.08 10.73 10.79
N ASP A 212 -13.84 11.54 11.54
CA ASP A 212 -14.46 11.04 12.76
C ASP A 212 -15.51 9.98 12.39
N PHE A 213 -15.34 8.77 12.93
CA PHE A 213 -16.25 7.66 12.69
C PHE A 213 -17.69 7.98 13.10
N LYS A 214 -17.89 8.85 14.11
CA LYS A 214 -19.23 9.30 14.52
C LYS A 214 -19.95 10.05 13.41
N TRP A 215 -19.25 10.71 12.49
CA TRP A 215 -19.89 11.37 11.36
C TRP A 215 -20.58 10.36 10.45
N PHE A 216 -19.95 9.19 10.25
CA PHE A 216 -20.58 8.09 9.52
C PHE A 216 -21.77 7.51 10.30
N GLU A 217 -21.61 7.23 11.60
CA GLU A 217 -22.70 6.68 12.43
C GLU A 217 -23.93 7.59 12.50
N ASN A 218 -23.71 8.90 12.52
CA ASN A 218 -24.76 9.91 12.53
C ASN A 218 -25.30 10.25 11.13
N ASN A 219 -24.80 9.61 10.07
CA ASN A 219 -25.12 9.92 8.66
C ASN A 219 -24.96 11.41 8.36
N LEU A 220 -23.83 12.00 8.77
CA LEU A 220 -23.55 13.41 8.54
C LEU A 220 -23.44 13.68 7.02
N GLU A 221 -24.14 14.72 6.56
CA GLU A 221 -24.14 15.08 5.14
C GLU A 221 -22.73 15.42 4.61
N PRO A 222 -22.40 15.04 3.36
CA PRO A 222 -21.08 15.32 2.76
C PRO A 222 -20.62 16.77 2.84
N GLU A 223 -21.52 17.76 2.70
CA GLU A 223 -21.16 19.18 2.76
C GLU A 223 -20.74 19.61 4.17
N LYS A 224 -21.36 19.02 5.20
CA LYS A 224 -21.00 19.29 6.60
C LYS A 224 -19.66 18.65 6.93
N ILE A 225 -19.43 17.42 6.46
CA ILE A 225 -18.13 16.76 6.56
C ILE A 225 -17.04 17.62 5.89
N LEU A 226 -17.28 18.07 4.66
CA LEU A 226 -16.34 18.93 3.94
C LEU A 226 -16.08 20.23 4.70
N HIS A 227 -17.13 20.86 5.25
CA HIS A 227 -16.98 22.07 6.06
C HIS A 227 -16.09 21.85 7.29
N GLU A 228 -16.30 20.77 8.04
CA GLU A 228 -15.46 20.42 9.21
C GLU A 228 -14.01 20.14 8.81
N LEU A 229 -13.79 19.44 7.69
CA LEU A 229 -12.45 19.20 7.16
C LEU A 229 -11.79 20.51 6.68
N GLN A 230 -12.54 21.41 6.04
CA GLN A 230 -12.03 22.73 5.68
C GLN A 230 -11.62 23.53 6.92
N LEU A 231 -12.41 23.49 8.00
CA LEU A 231 -12.05 24.13 9.27
C LEU A 231 -10.80 23.52 9.91
N ARG A 232 -10.59 22.20 9.75
CA ARG A 232 -9.41 21.46 10.22
C ARG A 232 -8.13 21.90 9.51
N TYR A 233 -8.19 22.11 8.18
CA TYR A 233 -7.02 22.49 7.37
C TYR A 233 -6.89 24.01 7.14
N ALA A 234 -7.92 24.80 7.50
CA ALA A 234 -7.95 26.24 7.33
C ALA A 234 -6.72 26.92 7.95
N ASN A 235 -6.14 27.87 7.22
CA ASN A 235 -4.96 28.64 7.63
C ASN A 235 -3.77 27.77 8.07
N GLY A 236 -3.69 26.52 7.59
CA GLY A 236 -2.62 25.60 7.93
C GLY A 236 -2.66 25.07 9.37
N LYS A 237 -3.79 25.17 10.07
CA LYS A 237 -3.99 24.62 11.43
C LYS A 237 -3.56 23.17 11.56
N LYS A 238 -3.81 22.38 10.51
CA LYS A 238 -3.24 21.05 10.32
C LYS A 238 -2.67 20.98 8.92
N LYS A 239 -1.50 20.36 8.76
CA LYS A 239 -0.98 20.04 7.43
C LYS A 239 -1.65 18.78 6.91
N ILE A 240 -1.88 18.73 5.59
CA ILE A 240 -2.24 17.46 4.95
C ILE A 240 -0.99 16.57 4.94
N GLU A 241 -1.14 15.38 5.50
CA GLU A 241 -0.18 14.29 5.53
C GLU A 241 -0.81 13.04 4.86
N PRO A 242 -0.02 12.08 4.38
CA PRO A 242 -0.56 10.80 3.91
C PRO A 242 -1.39 10.09 4.99
N LEU A 243 -2.35 9.27 4.56
CA LEU A 243 -3.15 8.48 5.49
C LEU A 243 -2.28 7.44 6.19
N ILE A 244 -2.25 7.48 7.52
CA ILE A 244 -1.62 6.49 8.39
C ILE A 244 -2.68 5.89 9.29
N LEU A 245 -3.09 4.66 8.98
CA LEU A 245 -3.92 3.85 9.87
C LEU A 245 -3.02 3.06 10.80
N ARG A 246 -3.37 2.95 12.08
CA ARG A 246 -2.60 2.19 13.08
C ARG A 246 -3.48 1.16 13.75
N ALA A 247 -3.01 -0.07 13.81
CA ALA A 247 -3.72 -1.18 14.44
C ALA A 247 -2.74 -2.14 15.09
N HIS A 248 -3.20 -2.91 16.08
CA HIS A 248 -2.40 -3.95 16.71
C HIS A 248 -2.32 -5.18 15.81
N ALA A 249 -1.22 -5.92 15.94
CA ALA A 249 -1.16 -7.30 15.47
C ALA A 249 -2.35 -8.09 16.04
N GLY A 250 -3.12 -8.73 15.15
CA GLY A 250 -4.32 -9.48 15.49
C GLY A 250 -5.62 -8.68 15.45
N ASP A 251 -5.62 -7.37 15.19
CA ASP A 251 -6.88 -6.62 15.12
C ASP A 251 -7.74 -7.01 13.91
N CYS A 252 -9.05 -6.84 14.07
CA CYS A 252 -10.06 -6.97 13.03
C CYS A 252 -10.62 -5.59 12.66
N LEU A 253 -10.02 -4.91 11.69
CA LEU A 253 -10.37 -3.53 11.36
C LEU A 253 -11.63 -3.48 10.50
N THR A 254 -12.49 -2.52 10.81
CA THR A 254 -13.56 -2.08 9.92
C THR A 254 -13.21 -0.71 9.36
N VAL A 255 -13.00 -0.61 8.05
CA VAL A 255 -12.81 0.67 7.38
C VAL A 255 -14.06 0.99 6.58
N LYS A 256 -14.78 2.04 6.97
CA LYS A 256 -15.83 2.64 6.15
C LYS A 256 -15.14 3.59 5.19
N PHE A 257 -15.18 3.26 3.91
CA PHE A 257 -14.57 4.05 2.86
C PHE A 257 -15.64 4.75 2.01
N VAL A 258 -15.49 6.05 1.79
CA VAL A 258 -16.38 6.84 0.93
C VAL A 258 -15.57 7.61 -0.10
N ASN A 259 -15.98 7.53 -1.36
CA ASN A 259 -15.37 8.25 -2.46
C ASN A 259 -16.07 9.60 -2.68
N TYR A 260 -15.38 10.70 -2.34
CA TYR A 260 -15.89 12.06 -2.50
C TYR A 260 -15.30 12.80 -3.70
N LEU A 261 -14.66 12.09 -4.64
CA LEU A 261 -14.20 12.71 -5.87
C LEU A 261 -15.37 13.23 -6.71
N PRO A 262 -15.20 14.36 -7.42
CA PRO A 262 -16.16 14.83 -8.41
C PRO A 262 -15.95 14.10 -9.75
N ASN A 263 -16.73 14.47 -10.76
CA ASN A 263 -16.40 14.12 -12.14
C ASN A 263 -15.00 14.59 -12.52
N MET A 264 -14.13 13.65 -12.89
CA MET A 264 -12.78 14.00 -13.33
C MET A 264 -12.70 14.37 -14.82
N SER A 265 -13.77 14.17 -15.61
CA SER A 265 -13.77 14.42 -17.07
C SER A 265 -13.53 15.86 -17.49
N ASN A 266 -13.81 16.82 -16.60
CA ASN A 266 -13.57 18.25 -16.85
C ASN A 266 -12.34 18.78 -16.09
N ARG A 267 -11.57 17.92 -15.43
CA ARG A 267 -10.42 18.30 -14.59
C ARG A 267 -9.09 17.76 -15.10
N ASP A 268 -9.11 16.70 -15.90
CA ASP A 268 -7.93 16.08 -16.45
C ASP A 268 -8.21 15.46 -17.83
N GLY A 269 -7.15 15.20 -18.59
CA GLY A 269 -7.21 14.59 -19.92
C GLY A 269 -7.04 15.58 -21.08
N LEU A 270 -7.30 15.08 -22.29
CA LEU A 270 -6.95 15.77 -23.55
C LEU A 270 -7.52 17.20 -23.66
N ASN A 271 -8.74 17.41 -23.17
CA ASN A 271 -9.46 18.69 -23.29
C ASN A 271 -9.15 19.67 -22.15
N VAL A 272 -8.25 19.33 -21.22
CA VAL A 272 -7.91 20.16 -20.07
C VAL A 272 -6.39 20.43 -20.03
N PRO A 273 -5.84 21.27 -20.93
CA PRO A 273 -4.38 21.50 -21.00
C PRO A 273 -3.76 22.03 -19.71
N SER A 274 -4.54 22.69 -18.86
CA SER A 274 -4.10 23.13 -17.53
C SER A 274 -3.84 21.98 -16.54
N SER A 275 -4.23 20.75 -16.86
CA SER A 275 -3.97 19.56 -16.05
C SER A 275 -2.74 18.78 -16.53
N TRP A 276 -2.21 19.13 -17.71
CA TRP A 276 -1.14 18.36 -18.34
C TRP A 276 0.13 18.36 -17.47
N SER A 277 0.92 17.31 -17.65
CA SER A 277 2.19 17.12 -16.98
C SER A 277 3.27 16.70 -17.99
N TYR A 278 4.53 16.69 -17.53
CA TYR A 278 5.64 16.10 -18.28
C TYR A 278 5.87 14.63 -17.91
N ASN A 279 4.95 14.03 -17.17
CA ASN A 279 5.00 12.61 -16.92
C ASN A 279 4.80 11.83 -18.23
N LEU A 280 5.64 10.83 -18.46
CA LEU A 280 5.68 10.05 -19.69
C LEU A 280 5.32 8.59 -19.41
N MET A 281 4.69 7.99 -20.41
CA MET A 281 4.53 6.55 -20.50
C MET A 281 5.01 6.09 -21.87
N PRO A 282 5.49 4.84 -22.00
CA PRO A 282 5.77 4.26 -23.31
C PRO A 282 4.56 4.40 -24.26
N PRO A 283 4.74 4.98 -25.45
CA PRO A 283 3.62 5.21 -26.36
C PRO A 283 3.14 3.88 -26.97
N ILE A 284 1.92 3.47 -26.64
CA ILE A 284 1.30 2.25 -27.22
C ILE A 284 0.94 2.46 -28.69
N VAL A 285 0.57 3.69 -29.06
CA VAL A 285 0.26 4.07 -30.45
C VAL A 285 0.78 5.48 -30.74
N ASN A 286 1.10 5.74 -32.01
CA ASN A 286 1.58 7.06 -32.45
C ASN A 286 0.58 8.17 -32.09
N GLY A 287 1.08 9.23 -31.44
CA GLY A 287 0.28 10.40 -31.07
C GLY A 287 -0.62 10.21 -29.84
N PHE A 288 -0.42 9.12 -29.08
CA PHE A 288 -1.06 8.90 -27.78
C PHE A 288 -0.02 9.03 -26.65
N ASN A 289 -0.34 9.78 -25.60
CA ASN A 289 0.49 10.00 -24.42
C ASN A 289 -0.34 10.10 -23.12
N PHE A 290 0.37 10.20 -21.99
CA PHE A 290 -0.19 10.28 -20.64
C PHE A 290 -1.24 11.38 -20.44
N ASN A 291 -1.08 12.55 -21.08
CA ASN A 291 -2.01 13.68 -20.97
C ASN A 291 -3.33 13.47 -21.72
N GLN A 292 -3.42 12.42 -22.55
CA GLN A 292 -4.67 12.01 -23.22
C GLN A 292 -5.47 11.01 -22.39
N VAL A 293 -4.87 10.39 -21.37
CA VAL A 293 -5.58 9.57 -20.39
C VAL A 293 -6.29 10.50 -19.41
N GLN A 294 -7.57 10.25 -19.18
CA GLN A 294 -8.37 10.97 -18.20
C GLN A 294 -8.38 10.20 -16.88
N ALA A 295 -8.13 10.89 -15.76
CA ALA A 295 -8.27 10.32 -14.43
C ALA A 295 -9.70 9.81 -14.18
N SER A 296 -9.80 8.69 -13.47
CA SER A 296 -11.05 8.11 -13.00
C SER A 296 -11.68 8.96 -11.89
N SER A 297 -13.02 8.95 -11.80
CA SER A 297 -13.70 9.46 -10.61
C SER A 297 -13.80 8.41 -9.49
N SER A 298 -13.29 7.19 -9.71
CA SER A 298 -13.40 6.05 -8.78
C SER A 298 -12.07 5.74 -8.10
N VAL A 299 -12.06 5.69 -6.77
CA VAL A 299 -10.90 5.34 -5.95
C VAL A 299 -11.20 4.09 -5.13
N ILE A 300 -10.19 3.23 -4.96
CA ILE A 300 -10.24 2.04 -4.12
C ILE A 300 -9.15 2.14 -3.07
N LEU A 301 -9.43 1.77 -1.82
CA LEU A 301 -8.42 1.70 -0.76
C LEU A 301 -8.06 0.24 -0.49
N GLN A 302 -6.85 -0.19 -0.88
CA GLN A 302 -6.45 -1.59 -0.73
C GLN A 302 -5.14 -1.77 0.07
N PRO A 303 -5.16 -2.55 1.16
CA PRO A 303 -3.94 -3.00 1.84
C PRO A 303 -3.34 -4.24 1.16
N GLN A 304 -2.02 -4.36 1.17
CA GLN A 304 -1.35 -5.43 0.42
C GLN A 304 -1.04 -6.72 1.22
N LEU A 305 -0.81 -6.65 2.54
CA LEU A 305 -0.40 -7.81 3.36
C LEU A 305 -1.51 -8.45 4.19
N VAL A 306 -2.52 -7.67 4.58
CA VAL A 306 -3.55 -8.13 5.53
C VAL A 306 -4.56 -9.07 4.85
N GLN A 307 -5.17 -9.95 5.64
CA GLN A 307 -6.25 -10.78 5.14
C GLN A 307 -7.52 -9.93 4.98
N GLN A 308 -8.24 -10.10 3.86
CA GLN A 308 -9.43 -9.32 3.52
C GLN A 308 -10.47 -10.20 2.81
N SER A 309 -11.75 -9.83 2.89
CA SER A 309 -12.87 -10.51 2.21
C SER A 309 -13.14 -9.93 0.81
N LEU A 310 -13.64 -10.75 -0.13
CA LEU A 310 -14.08 -10.27 -1.45
C LEU A 310 -15.33 -9.39 -1.37
N LYS A 311 -16.19 -9.58 -0.36
CA LYS A 311 -17.48 -8.86 -0.22
C LYS A 311 -17.30 -7.39 0.18
N THR A 312 -16.09 -7.01 0.56
CA THR A 312 -15.79 -5.78 1.31
C THR A 312 -14.68 -4.97 0.62
N GLY A 313 -14.71 -4.84 -0.72
CA GLY A 313 -13.81 -3.92 -1.44
C GLY A 313 -12.45 -4.46 -1.87
N PHE A 314 -12.38 -5.74 -2.27
CA PHE A 314 -11.22 -6.26 -3.02
C PHE A 314 -11.20 -5.68 -4.45
N PRO A 315 -10.03 -5.51 -5.11
CA PRO A 315 -9.98 -5.02 -6.48
C PRO A 315 -10.88 -5.81 -7.43
N THR A 316 -11.57 -5.08 -8.32
CA THR A 316 -12.42 -5.60 -9.38
C THR A 316 -11.57 -6.23 -10.50
N VAL A 317 -10.97 -7.36 -10.16
CA VAL A 317 -10.10 -8.14 -11.05
C VAL A 317 -10.88 -9.35 -11.55
N GLY A 318 -10.97 -9.51 -12.88
CA GLY A 318 -11.68 -10.62 -13.51
C GLY A 318 -13.08 -10.82 -12.92
N PHE A 319 -13.34 -12.03 -12.42
CA PHE A 319 -14.65 -12.41 -11.85
C PHE A 319 -14.99 -11.82 -10.49
N ASN A 320 -14.08 -11.09 -9.84
CA ASN A 320 -14.39 -10.44 -8.58
C ASN A 320 -15.49 -9.39 -8.73
N SER A 321 -15.57 -8.76 -9.91
CA SER A 321 -16.63 -7.82 -10.29
C SER A 321 -18.04 -8.41 -10.25
N CYS A 322 -18.18 -9.74 -10.35
CA CYS A 322 -19.46 -10.43 -10.29
C CYS A 322 -19.93 -10.68 -8.85
N ASN A 323 -19.01 -10.60 -7.87
CA ASN A 323 -19.27 -11.02 -6.50
C ASN A 323 -19.78 -9.88 -5.58
N VAL A 324 -20.02 -8.68 -6.14
CA VAL A 324 -20.49 -7.49 -5.42
C VAL A 324 -21.56 -6.74 -6.26
N PRO A 325 -22.80 -6.57 -5.78
CA PRO A 325 -23.75 -7.56 -5.27
C PRO A 325 -24.59 -8.22 -6.41
N ALA A 326 -24.93 -9.50 -6.26
CA ALA A 326 -25.96 -10.22 -7.03
C ALA A 326 -25.68 -10.61 -8.50
N LYS A 327 -24.68 -11.47 -8.73
CA LYS A 327 -24.80 -12.76 -9.48
C LYS A 327 -23.48 -13.51 -9.35
N THR A 328 -23.45 -14.69 -8.74
CA THR A 328 -22.23 -15.52 -8.75
C THR A 328 -21.98 -16.06 -10.16
N PRO A 329 -20.71 -16.08 -10.64
CA PRO A 329 -20.38 -16.80 -11.87
C PRO A 329 -20.88 -18.25 -11.76
N TYR A 330 -21.65 -18.70 -12.73
CA TYR A 330 -22.22 -20.05 -12.74
C TYR A 330 -21.77 -20.80 -14.00
N VAL A 331 -21.68 -22.12 -13.86
CA VAL A 331 -21.40 -23.00 -14.99
C VAL A 331 -22.72 -23.31 -15.68
N ASP A 332 -22.79 -23.03 -16.98
CA ASP A 332 -23.89 -23.50 -17.82
C ASP A 332 -23.84 -25.03 -17.87
N GLN A 333 -24.92 -25.66 -17.40
CA GLN A 333 -25.02 -27.12 -17.30
C GLN A 333 -25.07 -27.82 -18.66
N ASN A 334 -25.43 -27.12 -19.73
CA ASN A 334 -25.50 -27.67 -21.08
C ASN A 334 -24.16 -27.54 -21.83
N THR A 335 -23.40 -26.49 -21.56
CA THR A 335 -22.15 -26.18 -22.30
C THR A 335 -20.87 -26.40 -21.49
N GLY A 336 -20.98 -26.58 -20.16
CA GLY A 336 -19.84 -26.69 -19.26
C GLY A 336 -19.00 -25.41 -19.13
N LYS A 337 -19.44 -24.31 -19.75
CA LYS A 337 -18.73 -23.03 -19.71
C LYS A 337 -19.13 -22.21 -18.50
N LEU A 338 -18.15 -21.59 -17.86
CA LEU A 338 -18.39 -20.59 -16.85
C LEU A 338 -18.89 -19.31 -17.55
N ILE A 339 -20.08 -18.82 -17.17
CA ILE A 339 -20.70 -17.62 -17.74
C ILE A 339 -20.38 -16.42 -16.83
N ALA A 340 -19.80 -15.38 -17.43
CA ALA A 340 -19.59 -14.09 -16.78
C ALA A 340 -20.95 -13.45 -16.43
N CYS A 341 -21.08 -12.88 -15.24
CA CYS A 341 -22.30 -12.20 -14.83
C CYS A 341 -22.44 -10.86 -15.54
N GLU A 342 -23.67 -10.34 -15.63
CA GLU A 342 -23.88 -8.95 -16.05
C GLU A 342 -23.20 -8.04 -15.02
N LEU A 343 -22.26 -7.21 -15.48
CA LEU A 343 -21.62 -6.17 -14.68
C LEU A 343 -22.73 -5.29 -14.08
N GLN A 344 -22.94 -5.32 -12.76
CA GLN A 344 -23.63 -4.22 -12.11
C GLN A 344 -22.69 -3.03 -12.13
N SER A 345 -23.10 -1.95 -12.79
CA SER A 345 -22.33 -0.71 -12.94
C SER A 345 -22.22 0.10 -11.65
N SER A 346 -22.32 -0.52 -10.47
CA SER A 346 -22.55 0.18 -9.22
C SER A 346 -21.72 -0.43 -8.09
N SER A 347 -20.61 0.22 -7.74
CA SER A 347 -20.09 0.13 -6.37
C SER A 347 -19.20 1.32 -5.97
N PHE A 348 -18.81 2.20 -6.92
CA PHE A 348 -17.93 3.34 -6.62
C PHE A 348 -18.30 4.61 -7.41
N GLU A 349 -19.60 4.87 -7.61
CA GLU A 349 -20.02 6.16 -8.19
C GLU A 349 -19.58 7.32 -7.28
N SER A 350 -19.09 8.40 -7.89
CA SER A 350 -18.70 9.61 -7.18
C SER A 350 -19.89 10.20 -6.43
N CYS A 351 -19.74 10.45 -5.12
CA CYS A 351 -20.78 11.08 -4.29
C CYS A 351 -21.27 12.44 -4.79
N ARG A 352 -20.53 13.10 -5.68
CA ARG A 352 -20.75 14.52 -6.03
C ARG A 352 -21.52 14.78 -7.32
N ASP A 353 -21.67 13.80 -8.20
CA ASP A 353 -22.20 14.04 -9.56
C ASP A 353 -23.71 13.76 -9.73
N SER A 354 -24.40 13.26 -8.70
CA SER A 354 -25.85 13.02 -8.79
C SER A 354 -26.64 14.30 -8.57
N LEU A 355 -27.26 14.84 -9.62
CA LEU A 355 -28.24 15.95 -9.63
C LEU A 355 -29.56 15.61 -8.89
N SER A 356 -29.50 15.11 -7.65
CA SER A 356 -30.68 14.86 -6.80
C SER A 356 -30.70 15.82 -5.60
N PRO A 357 -31.84 16.42 -5.23
CA PRO A 357 -31.96 17.29 -4.05
C PRO A 357 -31.77 16.56 -2.71
N ASN A 358 -31.47 15.26 -2.73
CA ASN A 358 -31.29 14.41 -1.56
C ASN A 358 -29.89 13.75 -1.62
N PHE A 359 -28.88 14.46 -1.12
CA PHE A 359 -27.49 13.99 -0.98
C PHE A 359 -27.32 12.87 0.09
N ASN A 360 -28.40 12.44 0.75
CA ASN A 360 -28.38 11.67 2.00
C ASN A 360 -27.89 10.22 1.94
N LYS A 361 -27.34 9.69 0.84
CA LYS A 361 -26.80 8.31 0.80
C LYS A 361 -25.61 8.15 -0.14
N CYS A 362 -24.44 8.63 0.28
CA CYS A 362 -23.18 8.06 -0.21
C CYS A 362 -23.11 6.59 0.23
N GLU A 363 -23.14 5.64 -0.70
CA GLU A 363 -22.89 4.23 -0.34
C GLU A 363 -21.43 4.07 0.09
N ALA A 364 -21.22 3.95 1.41
CA ALA A 364 -19.90 3.65 1.94
C ALA A 364 -19.57 2.17 1.71
N THR A 365 -18.40 1.90 1.15
CA THR A 365 -17.86 0.55 1.11
C THR A 365 -17.37 0.18 2.51
N SER A 366 -17.88 -0.92 3.05
CA SER A 366 -17.33 -1.49 4.28
C SER A 366 -16.18 -2.41 3.92
N LEU A 367 -14.97 -2.10 4.36
CA LEU A 367 -13.77 -2.93 4.21
C LEU A 367 -13.48 -3.65 5.53
N GLU A 368 -13.32 -4.97 5.50
CA GLU A 368 -12.96 -5.78 6.66
C GLU A 368 -11.56 -6.37 6.47
N TRP A 369 -10.67 -6.07 7.40
CA TRP A 369 -9.26 -6.49 7.36
C TRP A 369 -8.88 -7.20 8.65
N TYR A 370 -8.11 -8.28 8.56
CA TYR A 370 -7.48 -8.91 9.72
C TYR A 370 -5.96 -8.78 9.66
N VAL A 371 -5.41 -8.25 10.75
CA VAL A 371 -3.98 -8.02 10.91
C VAL A 371 -3.27 -9.29 11.35
N GLY A 372 -3.10 -10.22 10.42
CA GLY A 372 -2.39 -11.44 10.70
C GLY A 372 -2.43 -12.43 9.56
N ASP A 373 -2.26 -13.69 9.91
CA ASP A 373 -2.43 -14.81 9.00
C ASP A 373 -3.56 -15.74 9.44
N VAL A 374 -4.20 -16.34 8.45
CA VAL A 374 -5.31 -17.28 8.66
C VAL A 374 -5.01 -18.57 7.92
N THR A 375 -4.71 -19.61 8.68
CA THR A 375 -4.44 -20.94 8.13
C THR A 375 -5.62 -21.87 8.38
N PHE A 376 -5.94 -22.72 7.42
CA PHE A 376 -7.07 -23.66 7.51
C PHE A 376 -6.58 -25.11 7.63
N SER A 377 -7.27 -25.95 8.39
CA SER A 377 -6.96 -27.36 8.60
C SER A 377 -8.21 -28.22 8.75
N SER A 378 -8.21 -29.43 8.17
CA SER A 378 -9.34 -30.36 8.29
C SER A 378 -9.43 -31.01 9.68
N THR A 379 -8.30 -31.10 10.39
CA THR A 379 -8.20 -31.56 11.77
C THR A 379 -7.97 -30.41 12.73
N PRO A 380 -8.32 -30.54 14.03
CA PRO A 380 -7.89 -29.58 15.04
C PRO A 380 -6.37 -29.39 14.98
N PHE A 381 -5.90 -28.18 15.22
CA PHE A 381 -4.46 -27.96 15.29
C PHE A 381 -3.95 -28.46 16.64
N VAL A 382 -3.39 -29.68 16.66
CA VAL A 382 -2.99 -30.36 17.91
C VAL A 382 -1.66 -29.83 18.46
N GLU A 383 -0.82 -29.25 17.60
CA GLU A 383 0.47 -28.65 17.96
C GLU A 383 0.63 -27.26 17.34
N SER A 384 1.31 -26.38 18.07
CA SER A 384 1.76 -25.11 17.52
C SER A 384 2.99 -25.34 16.64
N PRO A 385 3.03 -24.86 15.38
CA PRO A 385 4.28 -24.78 14.62
C PRO A 385 5.27 -23.77 15.24
N PHE A 386 4.82 -22.97 16.22
CA PHE A 386 5.62 -22.03 16.97
C PHE A 386 5.91 -22.64 18.36
N LYS A 387 7.18 -22.98 18.64
CA LYS A 387 7.60 -23.67 19.89
C LYS A 387 7.14 -23.02 21.21
N ASN A 388 6.76 -21.75 21.19
CA ASN A 388 6.37 -20.99 22.37
C ASN A 388 4.97 -20.34 22.29
N ALA A 389 4.18 -20.60 21.23
CA ALA A 389 2.89 -19.91 21.10
C ALA A 389 1.82 -20.50 22.04
N LYS A 390 1.18 -19.64 22.81
CA LYS A 390 -0.04 -19.94 23.54
C LYS A 390 -1.22 -20.01 22.56
N ILE A 391 -1.80 -21.20 22.41
CA ILE A 391 -2.98 -21.43 21.57
C ILE A 391 -4.23 -21.49 22.45
N VAL A 392 -5.29 -20.80 22.01
CA VAL A 392 -6.64 -20.97 22.55
C VAL A 392 -7.53 -21.61 21.49
N THR A 393 -8.19 -22.71 21.82
CA THR A 393 -9.07 -23.46 20.90
C THR A 393 -10.54 -23.31 21.28
N LYS A 394 -11.41 -22.92 20.33
CA LYS A 394 -12.86 -22.75 20.55
C LYS A 394 -13.69 -23.39 19.41
N LEU A 395 -14.88 -23.88 19.77
CA LEU A 395 -15.88 -24.48 18.86
C LEU A 395 -16.88 -23.40 18.40
N ILE A 396 -17.60 -23.63 17.29
CA ILE A 396 -18.46 -22.69 16.50
C ILE A 396 -19.58 -21.98 17.29
N SER A 397 -19.68 -22.19 18.60
CA SER A 397 -20.75 -21.68 19.46
C SER A 397 -20.26 -21.17 20.82
N ALA A 398 -18.96 -21.03 21.04
CA ALA A 398 -18.42 -20.46 22.27
C ALA A 398 -17.82 -19.09 21.98
N ASP A 399 -18.34 -18.06 22.63
CA ASP A 399 -17.74 -16.74 22.59
C ASP A 399 -16.28 -16.81 23.13
N VAL A 400 -15.36 -16.21 22.36
CA VAL A 400 -13.97 -15.94 22.75
C VAL A 400 -14.01 -14.67 23.60
N SER A 401 -13.66 -14.81 24.87
CA SER A 401 -13.58 -13.64 25.74
C SER A 401 -12.43 -12.73 25.31
N GLU A 402 -12.53 -11.43 25.61
CA GLU A 402 -11.44 -10.47 25.41
C GLU A 402 -10.13 -10.95 26.07
N ALA A 403 -10.20 -11.51 27.27
CA ALA A 403 -9.02 -12.01 27.99
C ALA A 403 -8.35 -13.19 27.27
N ASP A 404 -9.14 -14.11 26.71
CA ASP A 404 -8.63 -15.22 25.92
C ASP A 404 -7.92 -14.71 24.65
N TYR A 405 -8.54 -13.75 23.95
CA TYR A 405 -8.01 -13.15 22.72
C TYR A 405 -6.71 -12.38 22.97
N ALA A 406 -6.72 -11.51 23.99
CA ALA A 406 -5.59 -10.66 24.34
C ALA A 406 -4.36 -11.46 24.78
N GLN A 407 -4.56 -12.63 25.40
CA GLN A 407 -3.44 -13.49 25.84
C GLN A 407 -2.98 -14.52 24.81
N ALA A 408 -3.76 -14.82 23.76
CA ALA A 408 -3.41 -15.87 22.80
C ALA A 408 -2.39 -15.40 21.76
N ASP A 409 -1.34 -16.18 21.52
CA ASP A 409 -0.44 -15.97 20.39
C ASP A 409 -1.04 -16.46 19.07
N ALA A 410 -2.01 -17.38 19.15
CA ALA A 410 -2.87 -17.76 18.03
C ALA A 410 -4.23 -18.24 18.56
N LEU A 411 -5.28 -17.95 17.80
CA LEU A 411 -6.65 -18.37 18.10
C LEU A 411 -7.11 -19.42 17.09
N ASP A 412 -7.49 -20.60 17.59
CA ASP A 412 -8.04 -21.68 16.76
C ASP A 412 -9.56 -21.74 16.91
N VAL A 413 -10.25 -21.63 15.79
CA VAL A 413 -11.71 -21.61 15.70
C VAL A 413 -12.14 -22.75 14.78
N GLN A 414 -12.98 -23.65 15.27
CA GLN A 414 -13.62 -24.64 14.40
C GLN A 414 -14.54 -23.89 13.40
N ILE A 415 -14.59 -24.29 12.14
CA ILE A 415 -15.46 -23.69 11.13
C ILE A 415 -16.42 -24.74 10.58
N ALA A 416 -17.69 -24.61 10.99
CA ALA A 416 -18.78 -25.55 10.68
C ALA A 416 -18.34 -27.03 10.75
N ASN A 417 -19.09 -27.94 10.13
CA ASN A 417 -18.63 -29.33 9.92
C ASN A 417 -17.57 -29.42 8.80
N THR A 418 -16.79 -28.36 8.55
CA THR A 418 -15.91 -28.23 7.38
C THR A 418 -14.41 -28.17 7.72
N GLY A 419 -14.02 -27.81 8.95
CA GLY A 419 -12.61 -27.79 9.36
C GLY A 419 -12.33 -26.85 10.53
N TRP A 420 -11.11 -26.34 10.61
CA TRP A 420 -10.58 -25.43 11.61
C TRP A 420 -9.84 -24.27 10.93
N ALA A 421 -9.90 -23.07 11.50
CA ALA A 421 -9.03 -21.95 11.16
C ALA A 421 -8.21 -21.49 12.36
N ARG A 422 -6.96 -21.16 12.11
CA ARG A 422 -6.03 -20.56 13.06
C ARG A 422 -5.74 -19.13 12.64
N PHE A 423 -6.03 -18.20 13.55
CA PHE A 423 -5.79 -16.77 13.42
C PHE A 423 -4.51 -16.43 14.18
N THR A 424 -3.46 -16.07 13.44
CA THR A 424 -2.15 -15.74 14.02
C THR A 424 -1.90 -14.24 13.86
N PRO A 425 -1.88 -13.46 14.96
CA PRO A 425 -1.43 -12.07 14.96
C PRO A 425 -0.02 -11.93 14.37
N ILE A 426 0.18 -10.96 13.48
CA ILE A 426 1.51 -10.68 12.90
C ILE A 426 1.78 -9.19 12.94
N GLU A 427 2.93 -8.81 13.50
CA GLU A 427 3.44 -7.43 13.53
C GLU A 427 4.02 -7.01 12.16
N PHE A 428 3.20 -6.87 11.11
CA PHE A 428 3.71 -6.56 9.76
C PHE A 428 4.54 -5.25 9.68
N GLY A 429 4.38 -4.33 10.62
CA GLY A 429 4.97 -3.00 10.52
C GLY A 429 4.32 -2.23 9.37
N ALA A 430 5.11 -1.77 8.41
CA ALA A 430 4.62 -1.02 7.26
C ALA A 430 3.81 -1.91 6.29
N VAL A 431 2.59 -1.51 5.97
CA VAL A 431 1.77 -2.08 4.88
C VAL A 431 1.32 -0.94 3.98
N ALA A 432 1.74 -0.94 2.72
CA ALA A 432 1.30 0.06 1.76
C ALA A 432 -0.22 -0.03 1.52
N LEU A 433 -0.89 1.14 1.52
CA LEU A 433 -2.27 1.28 1.05
C LEU A 433 -2.23 1.86 -0.36
N ARG A 434 -2.74 1.09 -1.32
CA ARG A 434 -2.68 1.38 -2.74
C ARG A 434 -4.07 1.57 -3.32
N ASP A 435 -4.15 2.39 -4.35
CA ASP A 435 -5.33 2.55 -5.18
C ASP A 435 -5.33 1.66 -6.42
N PHE A 436 -6.48 1.03 -6.67
CA PHE A 436 -6.77 0.20 -7.83
C PHE A 436 -7.98 0.70 -8.65
N GLY A 437 -8.59 1.82 -8.26
CA GLY A 437 -9.67 2.49 -9.00
C GLY A 437 -9.20 3.21 -10.26
N ASP A 438 -7.96 3.70 -10.24
CA ASP A 438 -7.21 4.15 -11.41
C ASP A 438 -5.72 3.84 -11.19
N VAL A 439 -5.22 2.85 -11.90
CA VAL A 439 -3.85 2.37 -11.75
C VAL A 439 -2.86 3.19 -12.59
N ILE A 440 -3.33 4.18 -13.35
CA ILE A 440 -2.51 4.99 -14.26
C ILE A 440 -2.37 6.43 -13.74
N LYS A 441 -3.48 7.14 -13.50
CA LYS A 441 -3.44 8.60 -13.23
C LYS A 441 -3.38 8.95 -11.75
N HIS A 442 -4.05 8.19 -10.88
CA HIS A 442 -4.07 8.48 -9.45
C HIS A 442 -2.71 8.41 -8.75
N PRO A 443 -1.77 7.51 -9.12
CA PRO A 443 -0.40 7.53 -8.59
C PRO A 443 0.26 8.89 -8.80
N SER A 444 0.13 9.47 -10.00
CA SER A 444 0.68 10.78 -10.35
C SER A 444 0.05 11.96 -9.58
N HIS A 445 -1.12 11.75 -8.98
CA HIS A 445 -1.84 12.72 -8.15
C HIS A 445 -1.73 12.45 -6.65
N GLY A 446 -0.80 11.58 -6.25
CA GLY A 446 -0.43 11.36 -4.86
C GLY A 446 -1.43 10.53 -4.05
N VAL A 447 -2.18 9.61 -4.65
CA VAL A 447 -3.06 8.72 -3.87
C VAL A 447 -2.23 7.67 -3.12
N ILE A 448 -1.81 8.01 -1.90
CA ILE A 448 -0.94 7.17 -1.06
C ILE A 448 -1.42 7.07 0.40
N GLY A 449 -1.12 5.92 1.02
CA GLY A 449 -1.33 5.70 2.45
C GLY A 449 -0.56 4.50 2.97
N MET A 450 -0.59 4.32 4.30
CA MET A 450 0.05 3.22 4.99
C MET A 450 -0.82 2.73 6.14
N LEU A 451 -0.95 1.42 6.28
CA LEU A 451 -1.34 0.78 7.53
C LEU A 451 -0.06 0.41 8.27
N ILE A 452 0.07 0.88 9.51
CA ILE A 452 1.15 0.47 10.41
C ILE A 452 0.57 -0.53 11.40
N VAL A 453 1.16 -1.71 11.38
CA VAL A 453 0.82 -2.80 12.28
C VAL A 453 1.80 -2.82 13.43
N GLU A 454 1.30 -2.49 14.61
CA GLU A 454 2.05 -2.38 15.84
C GLU A 454 2.15 -3.72 16.58
N PRO A 455 3.09 -3.86 17.53
CA PRO A 455 3.10 -4.99 18.45
C PRO A 455 1.74 -5.15 19.13
N LYS A 456 1.39 -6.41 19.44
CA LYS A 456 0.19 -6.73 20.19
C LYS A 456 0.14 -5.92 21.50
N ASN A 457 -1.03 -5.35 21.82
CA ASN A 457 -1.29 -4.55 23.02
C ASN A 457 -0.46 -3.25 23.18
N ALA A 458 0.30 -2.82 22.17
CA ALA A 458 1.07 -1.58 22.25
C ALA A 458 0.14 -0.36 22.41
N THR A 459 0.59 0.68 23.11
CA THR A 459 -0.10 1.98 23.11
C THR A 459 0.71 2.97 22.28
N TRP A 460 0.06 3.99 21.72
CA TRP A 460 0.76 5.02 20.97
C TRP A 460 0.22 6.41 21.23
N LYS A 461 1.12 7.38 21.16
CA LYS A 461 0.82 8.81 21.16
C LYS A 461 1.23 9.41 19.82
N LEU A 462 0.27 9.93 19.09
CA LEU A 462 0.52 10.61 17.81
C LEU A 462 1.23 11.94 18.07
N ILE A 463 2.21 12.25 17.23
CA ILE A 463 2.90 13.55 17.23
C ILE A 463 2.41 14.28 15.99
N ASP A 464 1.43 15.17 16.15
CA ASP A 464 1.00 16.04 15.06
C ASP A 464 2.03 17.15 14.84
N GLN A 465 2.33 17.49 13.59
CA GLN A 465 3.13 18.66 13.29
C GLN A 465 2.28 19.92 13.43
N ASP A 466 2.25 20.49 14.64
CA ASP A 466 2.19 21.94 14.81
C ASP A 466 2.80 22.38 16.17
N SER A 467 4.11 22.64 16.20
CA SER A 467 4.78 23.25 17.35
C SER A 467 4.49 24.75 17.50
N LEU A 468 3.66 25.35 16.62
CA LEU A 468 3.35 26.79 16.69
C LEU A 468 2.18 27.15 17.63
N THR A 469 1.30 26.22 17.98
CA THR A 469 0.08 26.56 18.74
C THR A 469 0.00 25.92 20.12
N GLY A 470 0.76 24.86 20.40
CA GLY A 470 0.72 24.16 21.70
C GLY A 470 -0.67 23.66 22.10
N LYS A 471 -1.64 23.64 21.17
CA LYS A 471 -3.02 23.27 21.43
C LYS A 471 -3.24 21.80 21.10
N LYS A 472 -3.75 21.06 22.10
CA LYS A 472 -4.30 19.72 21.94
C LYS A 472 -5.41 19.80 20.90
N LEU A 473 -5.26 19.14 19.75
CA LEU A 473 -6.40 18.80 18.91
C LEU A 473 -7.31 17.83 19.70
N PRO A 474 -8.64 17.89 19.53
CA PRO A 474 -9.54 16.96 20.21
C PRO A 474 -9.14 15.50 19.95
N GLU A 475 -9.39 14.62 20.93
CA GLU A 475 -8.97 13.21 21.01
C GLU A 475 -9.59 12.28 19.95
N GLU A 476 -10.13 12.82 18.88
CA GLU A 476 -10.62 12.04 17.74
C GLU A 476 -9.42 11.53 16.95
N LYS A 477 -9.44 10.27 16.52
CA LYS A 477 -8.30 9.66 15.83
C LYS A 477 -7.92 10.50 14.61
N VAL A 478 -6.70 11.02 14.63
CA VAL A 478 -6.18 11.91 13.59
C VAL A 478 -4.89 11.29 13.07
N SER A 479 -4.96 10.57 11.95
CA SER A 479 -3.84 10.08 11.15
C SER A 479 -2.62 11.00 11.20
N ALA A 480 -1.46 10.42 11.51
CA ALA A 480 -0.18 11.12 11.65
C ALA A 480 1.01 10.25 11.24
N THR A 481 1.97 10.87 10.57
CA THR A 481 3.23 10.24 10.12
C THR A 481 4.23 9.97 11.24
N LYS A 482 3.96 10.45 12.47
CA LYS A 482 4.86 10.33 13.61
C LYS A 482 4.11 9.85 14.85
N ALA A 483 4.73 8.95 15.61
CA ALA A 483 4.19 8.48 16.87
C ALA A 483 5.30 8.12 17.86
N ILE A 484 4.95 8.10 19.14
CA ILE A 484 5.70 7.40 20.18
C ILE A 484 4.90 6.16 20.52
N VAL A 485 5.48 4.97 20.29
CA VAL A 485 4.85 3.69 20.56
C VAL A 485 5.46 3.10 21.82
N THR A 486 4.61 2.61 22.72
CA THR A 486 4.97 1.94 23.97
C THR A 486 4.43 0.52 23.94
N PRO A 487 5.27 -0.48 23.59
CA PRO A 487 4.92 -1.89 23.72
C PRO A 487 4.67 -2.29 25.17
N GLU A 488 3.89 -3.35 25.41
CA GLU A 488 3.54 -3.81 26.77
C GLU A 488 4.76 -4.24 27.60
N ASN A 489 5.76 -4.86 26.96
CA ASN A 489 6.93 -5.47 27.63
C ASN A 489 8.27 -5.04 27.01
N ALA A 490 8.36 -3.84 26.43
CA ALA A 490 9.62 -3.33 25.87
C ALA A 490 9.68 -1.80 25.95
N GLU A 491 10.89 -1.24 25.85
CA GLU A 491 11.10 0.20 25.87
C GLU A 491 10.35 0.94 24.75
N PRO A 492 9.79 2.13 25.02
CA PRO A 492 9.15 2.97 24.00
C PRO A 492 10.10 3.33 22.86
N PHE A 493 9.54 3.53 21.67
CA PHE A 493 10.29 3.99 20.50
C PHE A 493 9.56 5.11 19.76
N TYR A 494 10.35 5.95 19.10
CA TYR A 494 9.83 6.91 18.12
C TYR A 494 9.61 6.18 16.80
N GLU A 495 8.51 6.48 16.14
CA GLU A 495 8.18 5.89 14.85
C GLU A 495 7.86 6.97 13.81
N PHE A 496 8.43 6.78 12.61
CA PHE A 496 8.27 7.68 11.47
C PHE A 496 7.82 6.91 10.24
N ALA A 497 6.75 7.36 9.61
CA ALA A 497 6.25 6.86 8.34
C ALA A 497 6.81 7.68 7.17
N VAL A 498 7.39 7.00 6.18
CA VAL A 498 7.98 7.57 4.97
C VAL A 498 7.36 6.89 3.76
N LEU A 499 6.53 7.63 3.04
CA LEU A 499 5.92 7.19 1.79
C LEU A 499 6.66 7.83 0.63
N MET A 500 7.24 6.96 -0.19
CA MET A 500 7.91 7.33 -1.43
C MET A 500 6.86 7.65 -2.49
N GLN A 501 7.10 8.71 -3.25
CA GLN A 501 6.31 9.10 -4.40
C GLN A 501 7.26 9.47 -5.54
N ASP A 502 7.12 8.78 -6.65
CA ASP A 502 7.60 9.20 -7.95
C ASP A 502 6.39 9.41 -8.88
N ASP A 503 6.59 9.57 -10.18
CA ASP A 503 5.48 9.68 -11.15
C ASP A 503 4.61 10.95 -11.00
N LEU A 504 5.00 11.94 -10.18
CA LEU A 504 4.09 13.03 -9.81
C LEU A 504 3.88 14.07 -10.91
N SER A 505 2.61 14.42 -11.14
CA SER A 505 2.16 15.44 -12.08
C SER A 505 2.20 16.85 -11.48
N LEU A 506 3.35 17.27 -10.92
CA LEU A 506 3.45 18.57 -10.23
C LEU A 506 3.53 19.77 -11.18
N HIS A 507 3.07 20.90 -10.66
CA HIS A 507 3.08 22.21 -11.30
C HIS A 507 3.97 23.17 -10.50
N GLN A 508 4.68 24.05 -11.21
CA GLN A 508 5.41 25.17 -10.65
C GLN A 508 4.83 26.43 -11.26
N HIS A 509 4.49 27.43 -10.44
CA HIS A 509 3.90 28.68 -10.94
C HIS A 509 2.65 28.46 -11.81
N LYS A 510 1.84 27.44 -11.49
CA LYS A 510 0.63 27.02 -12.22
C LYS A 510 0.90 26.48 -13.64
N GLN A 511 2.12 26.05 -13.91
CA GLN A 511 2.49 25.40 -15.15
C GLN A 511 3.06 24.02 -14.85
N ALA A 512 2.81 23.06 -15.73
CA ALA A 512 3.39 21.73 -15.68
C ALA A 512 4.92 21.81 -15.50
N MET A 513 5.45 21.13 -14.49
CA MET A 513 6.89 21.11 -14.27
C MET A 513 7.58 20.23 -15.31
N PRO A 514 8.57 20.75 -16.06
CA PRO A 514 9.35 19.93 -16.98
C PRO A 514 10.15 18.86 -16.23
N ASN A 515 10.46 17.77 -16.93
CA ASN A 515 11.47 16.83 -16.44
C ASN A 515 12.86 17.45 -16.49
N HIS A 516 13.82 16.83 -15.82
CA HIS A 516 15.22 17.19 -15.97
C HIS A 516 15.69 17.07 -17.42
N ARG A 517 16.53 18.00 -17.87
CA ARG A 517 17.21 17.83 -19.16
C ARG A 517 18.05 16.56 -19.10
N MET A 518 17.97 15.73 -20.13
CA MET A 518 18.58 14.39 -20.21
C MET A 518 17.85 13.27 -19.45
N ALA A 519 16.65 13.49 -18.92
CA ALA A 519 15.75 12.36 -18.64
C ALA A 519 15.35 11.75 -20.00
N ASP A 520 15.85 10.56 -20.28
CA ASP A 520 15.65 9.81 -21.52
C ASP A 520 14.58 8.72 -21.38
N ASP A 521 14.51 8.08 -20.22
CA ASP A 521 13.56 7.01 -19.90
C ASP A 521 12.22 7.53 -19.36
N ALA A 522 11.13 6.80 -19.61
CA ALA A 522 9.80 7.13 -19.12
C ALA A 522 9.75 7.05 -17.58
N GLU A 523 10.48 6.09 -17.03
CA GLU A 523 10.63 5.72 -15.63
C GLU A 523 11.22 6.86 -14.77
N ASP A 524 11.99 7.75 -15.40
CA ASP A 524 12.64 8.86 -14.73
C ASP A 524 11.79 10.14 -14.76
N THR A 525 10.68 10.12 -15.49
CA THR A 525 9.78 11.27 -15.64
C THR A 525 8.82 11.47 -14.47
N GLY A 526 8.17 12.63 -14.45
CA GLY A 526 7.38 13.07 -13.31
C GLY A 526 8.27 13.53 -12.15
N GLN A 527 7.65 14.23 -11.20
CA GLN A 527 8.36 14.78 -10.05
C GLN A 527 8.34 13.79 -8.87
N LYS A 528 9.18 14.04 -7.87
CA LYS A 528 9.48 13.08 -6.81
C LYS A 528 9.27 13.70 -5.43
N ALA A 529 8.82 12.92 -4.45
CA ALA A 529 8.49 13.43 -3.12
C ALA A 529 8.55 12.36 -2.02
N PHE A 530 8.60 12.83 -0.78
CA PHE A 530 8.24 12.05 0.41
C PHE A 530 7.06 12.71 1.13
N ASN A 531 6.04 11.93 1.51
CA ASN A 531 4.91 12.40 2.31
C ASN A 531 4.28 13.72 1.83
N TYR A 532 4.01 13.84 0.53
CA TYR A 532 3.51 15.07 -0.10
C TYR A 532 4.43 16.28 -0.02
N ARG A 533 5.75 16.06 0.14
CA ARG A 533 6.74 17.13 0.21
C ARG A 533 7.92 16.82 -0.70
N SER A 534 8.34 17.84 -1.44
CA SER A 534 9.48 17.76 -2.34
C SER A 534 10.36 18.98 -2.17
N GLU A 535 11.67 18.80 -2.25
CA GLU A 535 12.59 19.93 -2.39
C GLU A 535 13.72 19.56 -3.34
N PRO A 536 13.49 19.73 -4.66
CA PRO A 536 14.50 19.44 -5.67
C PRO A 536 15.75 20.30 -5.48
N LEU A 537 16.93 19.71 -5.75
CA LEU A 537 18.20 20.40 -5.48
C LEU A 537 18.40 21.63 -6.37
N TRP A 538 17.90 21.63 -7.61
CA TRP A 538 17.94 22.81 -8.46
C TRP A 538 17.16 23.97 -7.81
N ALA A 539 15.95 23.71 -7.33
CA ALA A 539 15.08 24.71 -6.71
C ALA A 539 15.70 25.25 -5.43
N ARG A 540 16.22 24.35 -4.58
CA ARG A 540 16.91 24.71 -3.33
C ARG A 540 18.13 25.60 -3.56
N ASN A 541 18.83 25.43 -4.69
CA ASN A 541 19.97 26.26 -5.09
C ASN A 541 19.58 27.49 -5.93
N GLY A 542 18.29 27.85 -5.97
CA GLY A 542 17.81 29.08 -6.61
C GLY A 542 17.72 29.04 -8.13
N VAL A 543 17.83 27.85 -8.74
CA VAL A 543 17.58 27.64 -10.17
C VAL A 543 16.07 27.74 -10.41
N GLY A 544 15.65 28.41 -11.49
CA GLY A 544 14.25 28.76 -11.69
C GLY A 544 13.34 27.59 -12.10
N THR A 545 13.90 26.55 -12.72
CA THR A 545 13.13 25.42 -13.27
C THR A 545 13.94 24.12 -13.29
N SER A 546 13.25 22.99 -13.18
CA SER A 546 13.83 21.63 -13.34
C SER A 546 14.42 21.39 -14.73
N GLY A 547 13.96 22.13 -15.74
CA GLY A 547 14.45 22.07 -17.12
C GLY A 547 15.53 23.11 -17.44
N ALA A 548 16.27 23.61 -16.44
CA ALA A 548 17.35 24.59 -16.62
C ALA A 548 18.45 24.07 -17.57
N ASP A 549 19.12 24.98 -18.28
CA ASP A 549 20.18 24.62 -19.23
C ASP A 549 21.54 24.41 -18.56
N PHE A 550 22.50 23.90 -19.34
CA PHE A 550 23.87 23.67 -18.88
C PHE A 550 24.53 24.93 -18.33
N ASN A 551 24.31 26.09 -18.94
CA ASN A 551 24.97 27.32 -18.53
C ASN A 551 24.42 27.81 -17.19
N GLU A 552 23.12 27.67 -16.94
CA GLU A 552 22.50 28.01 -15.66
C GLU A 552 22.98 27.07 -14.55
N LEU A 553 22.94 25.75 -14.76
CA LEU A 553 23.36 24.76 -13.77
C LEU A 553 24.86 24.82 -13.45
N ASN A 554 25.71 25.15 -14.43
CA ASN A 554 27.16 25.23 -14.23
C ASN A 554 27.62 26.43 -13.36
N GLN A 555 26.72 27.36 -13.02
CA GLN A 555 27.02 28.46 -12.10
C GLN A 555 26.69 28.14 -10.63
N VAL A 556 26.08 26.98 -10.36
CA VAL A 556 25.56 26.65 -9.03
C VAL A 556 26.64 26.09 -8.11
N ASP A 557 26.79 26.67 -6.92
CA ASP A 557 27.61 26.08 -5.84
C ASP A 557 26.78 25.13 -4.97
N TYR A 558 27.09 23.84 -5.05
CA TYR A 558 26.39 22.79 -4.31
C TYR A 558 26.92 22.54 -2.88
N SER A 559 27.97 23.24 -2.44
CA SER A 559 28.71 22.92 -1.20
C SER A 559 27.85 22.97 0.07
N ASN A 560 26.76 23.74 0.07
CA ASN A 560 25.87 23.89 1.22
C ASN A 560 24.43 23.47 0.92
N THR A 561 24.16 22.80 -0.20
CA THR A 561 22.78 22.50 -0.64
C THR A 561 21.95 21.79 0.42
N LEU A 562 22.52 20.91 1.24
CA LEU A 562 21.75 20.17 2.26
C LEU A 562 21.79 20.82 3.65
N SER A 563 22.34 22.02 3.78
CA SER A 563 22.50 22.68 5.07
C SER A 563 21.21 23.35 5.54
N SER A 564 20.85 23.14 6.80
CA SER A 564 19.83 23.90 7.53
C SER A 564 20.38 25.15 8.24
N LEU A 565 21.62 25.56 7.97
CA LEU A 565 22.27 26.68 8.67
C LEU A 565 22.58 27.88 7.77
N LYS A 566 22.34 27.75 6.46
CA LYS A 566 22.59 28.82 5.49
C LYS A 566 21.36 29.05 4.64
N ASN A 567 21.14 30.32 4.31
CA ASN A 567 20.18 30.70 3.29
C ASN A 567 20.74 30.33 1.92
N ILE A 568 20.15 29.34 1.25
CA ILE A 568 20.66 28.84 -0.03
C ILE A 568 19.94 29.54 -1.20
N ALA A 569 18.70 30.01 -1.03
CA ALA A 569 17.96 30.82 -2.00
C ALA A 569 16.83 31.64 -1.32
N PRO A 570 16.44 32.81 -1.86
CA PRO A 570 15.27 33.54 -1.37
C PRO A 570 13.98 32.72 -1.62
N CYS A 571 13.17 32.54 -0.58
CA CYS A 571 11.90 31.78 -0.64
C CYS A 571 10.66 32.65 -0.91
N SER A 572 10.83 33.86 -1.41
CA SER A 572 9.72 34.64 -1.93
C SER A 572 10.11 35.32 -3.22
N ARG A 573 9.11 35.55 -4.08
CA ARG A 573 9.23 36.40 -5.27
C ARG A 573 9.76 37.81 -4.97
N ASP A 574 9.69 38.25 -3.71
CA ASP A 574 10.15 39.55 -3.25
C ASP A 574 11.57 39.52 -2.64
N ASN A 575 12.35 38.45 -2.85
CA ASN A 575 13.69 38.26 -2.29
C ASN A 575 13.76 38.32 -0.75
N LYS A 576 12.69 37.97 -0.03
CA LYS A 576 12.73 37.94 1.44
C LYS A 576 13.52 36.73 1.94
N PRO A 577 14.38 36.89 2.97
CA PRO A 577 15.08 35.76 3.59
C PRO A 577 14.08 34.79 4.24
N CYS A 578 14.40 33.50 4.21
CA CYS A 578 13.57 32.48 4.82
C CYS A 578 13.66 32.54 6.34
N PRO A 579 12.52 32.54 7.05
CA PRO A 579 12.52 32.51 8.52
C PRO A 579 13.01 31.15 9.07
N ASP A 580 13.00 30.10 8.24
CA ASP A 580 13.46 28.74 8.54
C ASP A 580 14.28 28.21 7.35
N PHE A 581 15.42 27.56 7.63
CA PHE A 581 16.36 27.03 6.64
C PHE A 581 16.23 25.51 6.42
N ASP A 582 15.44 24.82 7.25
CA ASP A 582 15.13 23.40 7.05
C ASP A 582 14.44 23.19 5.69
N PRO A 583 14.64 22.06 5.00
CA PRO A 583 13.89 21.78 3.80
C PRO A 583 12.39 21.58 4.09
N GLU A 584 11.55 21.79 3.08
CA GLU A 584 10.12 21.48 3.14
C GLU A 584 9.83 19.98 3.10
N THR A 585 10.80 19.16 2.68
CA THR A 585 10.78 17.71 2.84
C THR A 585 10.67 17.31 4.32
N PRO A 586 10.27 16.07 4.65
CA PRO A 586 10.04 15.70 6.05
C PRO A 586 11.29 15.88 6.93
N VAL A 587 11.09 16.55 8.07
CA VAL A 587 12.05 16.62 9.17
C VAL A 587 11.49 15.79 10.34
N PHE A 588 12.14 14.67 10.65
CA PHE A 588 11.82 13.79 11.77
C PHE A 588 12.74 14.09 12.94
N GLU A 589 12.22 13.99 14.17
CA GLU A 589 12.98 14.36 15.36
C GLU A 589 12.88 13.29 16.45
N ALA A 590 14.01 12.96 17.08
CA ALA A 590 14.05 12.10 18.25
C ALA A 590 15.20 12.49 19.19
N PRO A 591 15.08 12.29 20.51
CA PRO A 591 16.21 12.45 21.43
C PRO A 591 17.33 11.44 21.16
N ALA A 592 18.58 11.85 21.32
CA ALA A 592 19.74 10.99 21.18
C ALA A 592 19.64 9.76 22.09
N GLY A 593 19.82 8.58 21.48
CA GLY A 593 19.86 7.31 22.19
C GLY A 593 18.52 6.60 22.39
N VAL A 594 17.40 7.16 21.94
CA VAL A 594 16.12 6.42 21.96
C VAL A 594 16.04 5.43 20.81
N LYS A 595 15.24 4.36 20.97
CA LYS A 595 14.91 3.45 19.87
C LYS A 595 14.04 4.19 18.84
N VAL A 596 14.30 3.93 17.56
CA VAL A 596 13.58 4.54 16.44
C VAL A 596 13.22 3.48 15.41
N ARG A 597 11.99 3.58 14.88
CA ARG A 597 11.53 2.79 13.75
C ARG A 597 11.17 3.69 12.56
N PHE A 598 11.78 3.44 11.41
CA PHE A 598 11.32 4.03 10.15
C PHE A 598 10.49 2.99 9.39
N ARG A 599 9.27 3.37 9.01
CA ARG A 599 8.35 2.61 8.17
C ARG A 599 8.41 3.21 6.79
N VAL A 600 9.07 2.54 5.85
CA VAL A 600 9.24 3.04 4.48
C VAL A 600 8.35 2.23 3.54
N ALA A 601 7.58 2.88 2.68
CA ALA A 601 6.81 2.19 1.64
C ALA A 601 6.72 3.03 0.38
N HIS A 602 6.58 2.37 -0.77
CA HIS A 602 6.27 3.02 -2.04
C HIS A 602 4.95 2.44 -2.54
N PRO A 603 3.81 3.11 -2.31
CA PRO A 603 2.51 2.50 -2.63
C PRO A 603 2.24 2.33 -4.12
N SER A 604 2.67 3.28 -4.96
CA SER A 604 2.46 3.27 -6.41
C SER A 604 3.41 4.23 -7.11
N GLY A 605 3.60 4.04 -8.42
CA GLY A 605 4.37 4.93 -9.31
C GLY A 605 5.19 4.16 -10.33
N HIS A 606 6.36 4.68 -10.71
CA HIS A 606 7.23 4.09 -11.74
C HIS A 606 7.94 2.80 -11.26
N SER A 607 8.49 2.05 -12.21
CA SER A 607 9.22 0.79 -12.02
C SER A 607 10.65 1.00 -11.56
N ARG A 608 11.19 2.22 -11.71
CA ARG A 608 12.49 2.59 -11.16
C ARG A 608 12.45 2.41 -9.64
N GLN A 609 13.32 1.55 -9.15
CA GLN A 609 13.33 1.18 -7.75
C GLN A 609 14.25 2.09 -6.96
N HIS A 610 13.92 2.26 -5.68
CA HIS A 610 14.60 3.18 -4.78
C HIS A 610 15.43 2.46 -3.73
N ALA A 611 16.61 2.99 -3.45
CA ALA A 611 17.48 2.53 -2.36
C ALA A 611 17.47 3.54 -1.21
N PHE A 612 16.73 3.22 -0.15
CA PHE A 612 16.64 4.07 1.02
C PHE A 612 17.90 3.97 1.90
N VAL A 613 18.43 5.12 2.30
CA VAL A 613 19.56 5.26 3.21
C VAL A 613 19.21 6.19 4.36
N LEU A 614 19.67 5.84 5.57
CA LEU A 614 19.70 6.75 6.71
C LEU A 614 21.16 6.90 7.16
N TYR A 615 21.74 8.07 6.92
CA TYR A 615 23.16 8.31 7.17
C TYR A 615 23.49 8.13 8.65
N GLY A 616 24.65 7.54 8.95
CA GLY A 616 25.12 7.31 10.32
C GLY A 616 24.38 6.21 11.10
N HIS A 617 23.39 5.56 10.49
CA HIS A 617 22.57 4.53 11.12
C HIS A 617 22.67 3.23 10.34
N ASN A 618 22.76 2.11 11.06
CA ASN A 618 22.61 0.79 10.49
C ASN A 618 21.46 0.05 11.17
N TRP A 619 20.90 -0.92 10.46
CA TRP A 619 19.78 -1.74 10.89
C TRP A 619 19.95 -3.18 10.43
N ASP A 620 19.18 -4.08 11.02
CA ASP A 620 19.16 -5.49 10.63
C ASP A 620 18.27 -5.67 9.40
N TYR A 621 18.76 -6.40 8.39
CA TYR A 621 18.03 -6.63 7.14
C TYR A 621 16.67 -7.32 7.36
N GLN A 622 16.64 -8.33 8.25
CA GLN A 622 15.45 -9.07 8.62
C GLN A 622 15.27 -9.03 10.14
N PRO A 623 14.55 -8.03 10.68
CA PRO A 623 14.39 -7.84 12.12
C PRO A 623 13.34 -8.78 12.73
N TRP A 624 13.02 -9.91 12.09
CA TRP A 624 11.87 -10.75 12.44
C TRP A 624 12.26 -11.91 13.37
N ILE A 625 11.37 -12.23 14.31
CA ILE A 625 11.52 -13.34 15.26
C ILE A 625 10.19 -14.08 15.42
N ASN A 626 10.22 -15.23 16.12
CA ASN A 626 9.04 -16.05 16.43
C ASN A 626 8.27 -16.47 15.17
N ASN A 627 8.99 -16.99 14.18
CA ASN A 627 8.49 -17.33 12.84
C ASN A 627 7.83 -16.11 12.15
N SER A 628 8.46 -14.95 12.28
CA SER A 628 8.02 -13.63 11.76
C SER A 628 6.66 -13.13 12.25
N THR A 629 6.24 -13.47 13.46
CA THR A 629 5.04 -12.87 14.07
C THR A 629 5.34 -11.57 14.82
N LYS A 630 6.60 -11.35 15.20
CA LYS A 630 7.08 -10.16 15.95
C LYS A 630 8.36 -9.59 15.33
N GLN A 631 8.56 -8.28 15.42
CA GLN A 631 9.83 -7.63 15.13
C GLN A 631 10.68 -7.50 16.40
N TRP A 632 11.95 -7.85 16.30
CA TRP A 632 12.90 -7.81 17.40
C TRP A 632 13.11 -6.39 17.91
N ASP A 633 12.99 -6.20 19.22
CA ASP A 633 13.10 -4.91 19.90
C ASP A 633 14.51 -4.67 20.51
N GLY A 634 15.44 -5.60 20.30
CA GLY A 634 16.81 -5.53 20.83
C GLY A 634 16.99 -6.06 22.26
N GLU A 635 15.92 -6.49 22.94
CA GLU A 635 15.97 -6.95 24.34
C GLU A 635 15.89 -8.48 24.46
N ASP A 636 15.15 -9.14 23.57
CA ASP A 636 15.11 -10.59 23.49
C ASP A 636 16.51 -11.11 23.13
N LYS A 637 17.21 -11.83 24.02
CA LYS A 637 18.42 -12.60 23.66
C LYS A 637 17.97 -13.73 22.74
N PRO A 638 18.19 -13.66 21.43
CA PRO A 638 17.68 -14.72 20.58
C PRO A 638 18.50 -15.98 20.89
N THR A 639 17.83 -17.08 21.21
CA THR A 639 18.47 -18.39 21.22
C THR A 639 18.98 -18.69 19.80
N ASP A 640 20.00 -19.53 19.62
CA ASP A 640 20.61 -19.76 18.30
C ASP A 640 19.58 -20.17 17.21
N ASN A 641 18.46 -20.79 17.61
CA ASN A 641 17.38 -21.21 16.72
C ASN A 641 16.33 -20.12 16.42
N ASN A 642 16.44 -18.93 17.01
CA ASN A 642 15.50 -17.81 16.87
C ASN A 642 16.22 -16.48 16.58
N LYS A 643 17.51 -16.53 16.22
CA LYS A 643 18.29 -15.35 15.83
C LYS A 643 17.76 -14.80 14.50
N PRO A 644 17.56 -13.47 14.40
CA PRO A 644 17.32 -12.87 13.10
C PRO A 644 18.54 -13.15 12.20
N LEU A 645 18.30 -13.39 10.92
CA LEU A 645 19.37 -13.53 9.92
C LEU A 645 19.93 -12.12 9.64
N THR A 646 21.04 -11.73 10.27
CA THR A 646 21.46 -10.32 10.26
C THR A 646 22.73 -10.07 9.47
N ALA A 647 22.57 -9.64 8.21
CA ALA A 647 23.43 -8.60 7.67
C ALA A 647 22.97 -7.25 8.24
N ARG A 648 23.91 -6.42 8.73
CA ARG A 648 23.60 -5.05 9.13
C ARG A 648 23.80 -4.13 7.92
N LEU A 649 22.74 -3.45 7.53
CA LEU A 649 22.72 -2.59 6.35
C LEU A 649 22.75 -1.12 6.76
N GLY A 650 23.40 -0.30 5.95
CA GLY A 650 23.28 1.17 6.00
C GLY A 650 22.41 1.73 4.88
N ALA A 651 22.08 0.92 3.87
CA ALA A 651 21.17 1.23 2.79
C ALA A 651 20.45 -0.04 2.36
N SER A 652 19.17 0.07 1.99
CA SER A 652 18.38 -1.05 1.49
C SER A 652 17.75 -0.67 0.16
N GLY A 653 18.08 -1.45 -0.86
CA GLY A 653 17.66 -1.24 -2.25
C GLY A 653 16.34 -1.90 -2.62
N GLY A 654 15.85 -1.53 -3.80
CA GLY A 654 14.78 -2.23 -4.50
C GLY A 654 13.37 -1.91 -4.07
N ILE A 655 13.18 -0.78 -3.40
CA ILE A 655 11.87 -0.35 -2.95
C ILE A 655 11.20 0.34 -4.14
N GLY A 656 10.32 -0.38 -4.83
CA GLY A 656 9.41 0.23 -5.79
C GLY A 656 7.94 -0.03 -5.41
N PRO A 657 6.98 0.21 -6.32
CA PRO A 657 5.55 0.14 -6.04
C PRO A 657 5.12 -1.15 -5.34
N GLY A 658 4.31 -1.04 -4.29
CA GLY A 658 3.80 -2.16 -3.50
C GLY A 658 4.79 -2.78 -2.49
N ARG A 659 6.08 -2.38 -2.48
CA ARG A 659 7.08 -2.85 -1.52
C ARG A 659 7.19 -1.91 -0.31
N HIS A 660 7.64 -2.46 0.81
CA HIS A 660 7.86 -1.75 2.07
C HIS A 660 9.13 -2.24 2.78
N LEU A 661 9.59 -1.48 3.76
CA LEU A 661 10.75 -1.75 4.58
C LEU A 661 10.49 -1.29 6.03
N ASN A 662 10.91 -2.12 6.98
CA ASN A 662 10.85 -1.85 8.41
C ASN A 662 12.27 -1.69 8.94
N ILE A 663 12.68 -0.45 9.25
CA ILE A 663 14.02 -0.13 9.76
C ILE A 663 13.93 0.06 11.27
N LEU A 664 14.73 -0.70 12.02
CA LEU A 664 14.85 -0.57 13.47
C LEU A 664 16.28 -0.13 13.80
N THR A 665 16.41 1.02 14.48
CA THR A 665 17.71 1.58 14.83
C THR A 665 17.63 2.43 16.10
N LYS A 666 18.71 3.14 16.42
CA LYS A 666 18.83 4.03 17.58
C LYS A 666 19.15 5.44 17.12
N ALA A 667 18.46 6.44 17.67
CA ALA A 667 18.69 7.84 17.31
C ALA A 667 20.16 8.25 17.59
N GLY A 668 20.84 8.77 16.56
CA GLY A 668 22.26 9.13 16.59
C GLY A 668 23.20 7.94 16.37
N GLY A 669 22.68 6.84 15.82
CA GLY A 669 23.40 5.59 15.61
C GLY A 669 23.88 4.93 16.91
N LYS A 670 24.88 4.05 16.78
CA LYS A 670 25.44 3.28 17.90
C LYS A 670 25.99 4.18 19.03
N CYS A 671 26.55 5.34 18.66
CA CYS A 671 27.16 6.29 19.59
C CYS A 671 26.15 7.31 20.16
N SER A 672 24.93 7.37 19.63
CA SER A 672 23.89 8.31 20.08
C SER A 672 24.35 9.78 19.94
N VAL A 673 24.96 10.10 18.79
CA VAL A 673 25.51 11.43 18.51
C VAL A 673 24.36 12.37 18.11
N PRO A 674 24.16 13.51 18.80
CA PRO A 674 23.21 14.53 18.38
C PRO A 674 23.62 15.19 17.06
N GLY A 675 22.65 15.61 16.26
CA GLY A 675 22.87 16.29 14.99
C GLY A 675 21.81 15.97 13.95
N ASP A 676 21.93 16.62 12.79
CA ASP A 676 21.07 16.37 11.63
C ASP A 676 21.68 15.28 10.76
N TYR A 677 20.89 14.23 10.51
CA TYR A 677 21.25 13.12 9.64
C TYR A 677 20.42 13.17 8.37
N LEU A 678 21.06 12.94 7.22
CA LEU A 678 20.37 12.84 5.95
C LEU A 678 19.66 11.48 5.86
N PHE A 679 18.40 11.48 5.43
CA PHE A 679 17.81 10.30 4.80
C PHE A 679 17.43 10.65 3.36
N ARG A 680 17.60 9.70 2.45
CA ARG A 680 17.34 9.89 1.01
C ARG A 680 17.20 8.56 0.30
N VAL A 681 16.83 8.64 -0.97
CA VAL A 681 17.11 7.60 -1.97
C VAL A 681 18.53 7.77 -2.53
N GLN A 682 19.20 6.71 -2.96
CA GLN A 682 20.61 6.78 -3.40
C GLN A 682 20.76 7.21 -4.87
N GLU A 683 19.77 6.87 -5.69
CA GLU A 683 19.68 7.18 -7.11
C GLU A 683 19.86 8.69 -7.31
N GLN A 684 20.87 9.08 -8.10
CA GLN A 684 21.29 10.48 -8.18
C GLN A 684 20.17 11.40 -8.68
N PHE A 685 19.45 10.98 -9.72
CA PHE A 685 18.37 11.75 -10.34
C PHE A 685 17.12 11.83 -9.44
N GLN A 686 16.81 10.78 -8.69
CA GLN A 686 15.70 10.77 -7.72
C GLN A 686 16.02 11.68 -6.51
N PHE A 687 17.26 11.62 -6.01
CA PHE A 687 17.77 12.51 -4.98
C PHE A 687 17.75 13.98 -5.44
N GLN A 688 18.23 14.25 -6.65
CA GLN A 688 18.17 15.59 -7.27
C GLN A 688 16.73 16.09 -7.46
N GLY A 689 15.79 15.17 -7.72
CA GLY A 689 14.35 15.43 -7.88
C GLY A 689 13.58 15.67 -6.59
N GLY A 690 14.23 15.61 -5.42
CA GLY A 690 13.64 16.03 -4.14
C GLY A 690 13.30 14.91 -3.15
N MET A 691 13.73 13.67 -3.39
CA MET A 691 13.57 12.55 -2.45
C MET A 691 14.70 12.49 -1.40
N TRP A 692 14.67 13.43 -0.47
CA TRP A 692 15.53 13.45 0.71
C TRP A 692 14.81 14.11 1.89
N GLY A 693 15.42 14.08 3.07
CA GLY A 693 14.93 14.80 4.25
C GLY A 693 15.91 14.67 5.42
N ILE A 694 15.50 15.20 6.57
CA ILE A 694 16.36 15.29 7.77
C ILE A 694 15.80 14.44 8.89
N PHE A 695 16.65 13.60 9.47
CA PHE A 695 16.44 13.02 10.78
C PHE A 695 17.29 13.77 11.81
N ARG A 696 16.65 14.65 12.58
CA ARG A 696 17.27 15.48 13.61
C ARG A 696 17.30 14.77 14.95
N VAL A 697 18.50 14.56 15.46
CA VAL A 697 18.74 13.91 16.74
C VAL A 697 19.09 14.97 17.78
N ASN A 698 18.16 15.22 18.69
CA ASN A 698 18.30 16.26 19.71
C ASN A 698 19.18 15.77 20.87
N SER A 699 19.95 16.66 21.49
CA SER A 699 20.78 16.32 22.64
C SER A 699 19.92 15.78 23.79
N SER A 700 20.27 14.61 24.33
CA SER A 700 19.68 14.09 25.55
C SER A 700 20.58 14.42 26.76
N LYS A 701 20.05 14.29 27.98
CA LYS A 701 20.83 14.51 29.21
C LYS A 701 21.90 13.42 29.43
N GLU A 702 21.83 12.31 28.72
CA GLU A 702 22.80 11.22 28.79
C GLU A 702 24.01 11.54 27.92
N LYS A 703 25.23 11.34 28.47
CA LYS A 703 26.46 11.47 27.68
C LYS A 703 26.47 10.43 26.56
N SER A 704 26.92 10.84 25.38
CA SER A 704 27.14 9.92 24.26
C SER A 704 28.09 8.79 24.70
N LYS A 705 27.82 7.56 24.23
CA LYS A 705 28.60 6.35 24.61
C LYS A 705 29.97 6.30 23.93
N CYS A 706 30.15 7.14 22.93
CA CYS A 706 31.38 7.52 22.28
C CYS A 706 31.49 9.05 22.49
#